data_AF-A0A0Q3ILP8-F1
#
_entry.id   AF-A0A0Q3ILP8-F1
#
_cell.length_a   1.000
_cell.length_b   1.000
_cell.length_c   1.000
_cell.angle_alpha   90.00
_cell.angle_beta   90.00
_cell.angle_gamma   90.00
#
_symmetry.space_group_name_H-M   'P 1'
#
loop_
_entity.id
_entity.type
_entity.pdbx_description
1 polymer ?
#
loop_
_entity_poly.entity_id
_entity_poly.type
_entity_poly.pdbx_seq_one_letter_code
_entity_poly.pdbx_strand_id
1 'polypeptide(L)'
;MRQSTGNLLALFPAVLLTPFCLVVAAGVGRRISPRETCLCSGGRLRGRRKKMKRWKSLLAVRFRWTVDTWGQGTPCPGCGRAPDPSPVRLPPATNQPKKCQNLSARPNNHARKNPAPLALSPKRLRSPFPVSNLFARRKRTDPSRPFESLAASSLFSVLQIPKAPGARRTNRPPPWSVAATCSTERPARAAEATPSAEMYVVKRDGRQEAVHFDKITARLKKLSYSLSQDHCDPVLVAQKVCAGVYKGVTTSQLDELAAETAAAMTASHPDYASLAARIAVSNLHKNTMKSFSDTVKVMYTHFNERSGLMAPLIADDVYEIIMKNATRLDSEIIYDRDFDYDYFGFKTLERSYLLKVGGKVVERPQHMLMRVSVGIHKDDIESAVKTYHMMSQRWFTHASPTLFNAGTPRPQLSSCFLICMKDDSIEGIYDTLSECASISKSAGGIGVSIHNIRATGSYIRGTNGTSNGIVPMLRVFNDTARYVDQGGGKRKGAFAIYLEPWHADIFDFLDLRKNHGKEENRARDLFYALWIPDLFMERVQRNEQWSLFCPSEAPGLSDCWGDEFQNLYKKYEREGKAKKVVSAQSLWFGILKAQIETGTPYMLYKDTCNRKSNQQNLGTIKSSNLCTEIIEFTSPTETAVCNLASIALPRFVREKDVPIESHPAKLVGSNGSKNRYFDFDKLAEITSTVTCNLNKIIDINYYPIETARRSNMRHRPIGIGVQGLADTFILLGMPFDSPEAQQLNKDIFETIYYHALKASAGLAAKEGPYETYDGSPVSKGILQPDMWNVVPSDRWNWPAIREMISNVGIRNSLLVAPMPTASTSQILGNNECFEPYTSNIYSRRVLSGEFVVVNKHLLHDLTEMGIWSPALKNNIIYEDGSVQKISEIPDDLKAIYKTVWEIKQKTVVDMAVDRGCYIDQSQSLNIHMDQANSGKLTSLHFHAWSKGLKTGMYYLRTRAAADAIKFTVDTGFLKDKQQSREAEDLQAKMAQVACSLNNREDCLACGS
;
A
#
# COMPACT_ATOMS: atom_id res chain seq x y z
N MET A 1 14.93 -54.93 -11.20
CA MET A 1 15.12 -55.99 -12.22
C MET A 1 13.95 -55.95 -13.20
N ARG A 2 14.20 -56.26 -14.48
CA ARG A 2 13.31 -56.70 -15.60
C ARG A 2 11.79 -56.50 -15.45
N GLN A 3 11.14 -55.71 -16.35
CA GLN A 3 10.42 -56.14 -17.59
C GLN A 3 9.08 -56.88 -17.28
N SER A 4 7.97 -56.76 -18.02
CA SER A 4 7.84 -56.57 -19.49
C SER A 4 6.48 -55.98 -19.96
N THR A 5 6.54 -55.06 -20.93
CA THR A 5 5.72 -54.89 -22.17
C THR A 5 4.28 -55.46 -22.33
N GLY A 6 3.42 -54.70 -23.04
CA GLY A 6 2.30 -55.25 -23.82
C GLY A 6 1.32 -54.22 -24.44
N ASN A 7 1.52 -53.84 -25.71
CA ASN A 7 0.62 -52.95 -26.49
C ASN A 7 -0.25 -53.72 -27.51
N LEU A 8 -1.46 -53.22 -27.80
CA LEU A 8 -2.15 -53.29 -29.11
C LEU A 8 -2.96 -51.99 -29.27
N LEU A 9 -2.72 -51.12 -30.25
CA LEU A 9 -3.17 -51.16 -31.67
C LEU A 9 -4.72 -51.16 -31.83
N ALA A 10 -5.39 -50.40 -32.70
CA ALA A 10 -5.17 -49.15 -33.45
C ALA A 10 -6.56 -48.78 -34.08
N LEU A 11 -6.95 -47.52 -34.33
CA LEU A 11 -6.86 -46.85 -35.66
C LEU A 11 -7.59 -45.48 -35.66
N PHE A 12 -7.22 -44.63 -36.64
CA PHE A 12 -7.69 -43.27 -36.99
C PHE A 12 -9.04 -43.28 -37.79
N PRO A 13 -9.66 -42.15 -38.26
CA PRO A 13 -9.11 -40.80 -38.47
C PRO A 13 -9.97 -39.57 -38.05
N ALA A 14 -9.36 -38.39 -38.28
CA ALA A 14 -9.81 -37.02 -38.02
C ALA A 14 -11.00 -36.51 -38.88
N VAL A 15 -11.54 -35.31 -38.55
CA VAL A 15 -11.54 -34.10 -39.42
C VAL A 15 -12.26 -32.89 -38.77
N LEU A 16 -11.66 -31.71 -38.96
CA LEU A 16 -12.13 -30.30 -38.85
C LEU A 16 -13.52 -29.94 -38.27
N LEU A 17 -13.56 -28.86 -37.46
CA LEU A 17 -14.32 -27.63 -37.79
C LEU A 17 -13.96 -26.42 -36.89
N THR A 18 -13.72 -25.26 -37.54
CA THR A 18 -13.58 -23.92 -36.93
C THR A 18 -14.92 -23.17 -36.89
N PRO A 19 -15.05 -22.05 -36.14
CA PRO A 19 -16.33 -21.58 -35.61
C PRO A 19 -16.98 -20.44 -36.41
N PHE A 20 -18.27 -20.16 -36.15
CA PHE A 20 -18.84 -18.82 -36.37
C PHE A 20 -19.98 -18.47 -35.39
N CYS A 21 -20.07 -17.18 -35.05
CA CYS A 21 -21.16 -16.58 -34.28
C CYS A 21 -22.48 -16.54 -35.08
N LEU A 22 -23.64 -16.52 -34.40
CA LEU A 22 -24.53 -15.35 -34.49
C LEU A 22 -25.67 -15.27 -33.45
N VAL A 23 -26.06 -14.03 -33.23
CA VAL A 23 -27.16 -13.45 -32.42
C VAL A 23 -28.55 -13.92 -32.87
N VAL A 24 -29.58 -13.91 -31.99
CA VAL A 24 -30.90 -13.21 -32.19
C VAL A 24 -32.01 -13.57 -31.17
N ALA A 25 -32.60 -12.50 -30.63
CA ALA A 25 -33.97 -12.23 -30.14
C ALA A 25 -34.82 -13.20 -29.28
N ALA A 26 -35.53 -12.53 -28.36
CA ALA A 26 -36.55 -13.03 -27.45
C ALA A 26 -37.86 -13.52 -28.10
N GLY A 27 -38.55 -14.42 -27.37
CA GLY A 27 -39.98 -14.70 -27.52
C GLY A 27 -40.68 -14.69 -26.15
N VAL A 28 -41.81 -13.98 -26.04
CA VAL A 28 -42.60 -13.88 -24.79
C VAL A 28 -43.72 -14.92 -24.80
N GLY A 29 -43.71 -15.84 -23.83
CA GLY A 29 -44.78 -16.82 -23.59
C GLY A 29 -45.12 -16.88 -22.10
N ARG A 30 -46.40 -16.76 -21.74
CA ARG A 30 -46.86 -16.56 -20.36
C ARG A 30 -47.56 -17.80 -19.79
N ARG A 31 -47.37 -18.00 -18.48
CA ARG A 31 -48.32 -18.56 -17.46
C ARG A 31 -48.45 -20.09 -17.26
N ILE A 32 -48.32 -20.46 -15.96
CA ILE A 32 -49.26 -21.24 -15.10
C ILE A 32 -49.53 -22.70 -15.52
N SER A 33 -49.63 -23.71 -14.63
CA SER A 33 -49.18 -23.99 -13.24
C SER A 33 -49.48 -25.49 -12.98
N PRO A 34 -48.91 -26.16 -11.96
CA PRO A 34 -48.84 -27.63 -11.97
C PRO A 34 -50.04 -28.36 -11.36
N ARG A 35 -50.15 -29.65 -11.72
CA ARG A 35 -50.86 -30.71 -10.99
C ARG A 35 -49.82 -31.64 -10.33
N GLU A 36 -50.10 -32.03 -9.08
CA GLU A 36 -50.27 -33.42 -8.57
C GLU A 36 -49.24 -34.51 -9.02
N THR A 37 -48.80 -35.49 -8.20
CA THR A 37 -49.22 -35.98 -6.86
C THR A 37 -48.16 -36.93 -6.26
N CYS A 38 -48.08 -37.03 -4.91
CA CYS A 38 -47.84 -38.24 -4.08
C CYS A 38 -47.93 -37.81 -2.59
N LEU A 39 -48.92 -38.19 -1.77
CA LEU A 39 -49.19 -39.51 -1.14
C LEU A 39 -47.98 -40.02 -0.32
N CYS A 40 -48.02 -40.18 1.02
CA CYS A 40 -49.08 -40.80 1.84
C CYS A 40 -49.09 -40.36 3.34
N SER A 41 -50.30 -40.44 3.94
CA SER A 41 -50.64 -40.72 5.37
C SER A 41 -49.94 -39.97 6.54
N GLY A 42 -50.64 -39.48 7.57
CA GLY A 42 -52.09 -39.39 7.82
C GLY A 42 -52.40 -38.97 9.27
N GLY A 43 -53.37 -38.07 9.48
CA GLY A 43 -53.77 -37.60 10.83
C GLY A 43 -54.66 -36.34 10.79
N ARG A 44 -55.83 -36.36 11.44
CA ARG A 44 -56.89 -35.32 11.38
C ARG A 44 -56.51 -34.09 12.24
N LEU A 45 -56.70 -32.82 11.86
CA LEU A 45 -57.96 -32.04 11.74
C LEU A 45 -58.83 -32.13 13.02
N ARG A 46 -59.45 -31.09 13.62
CA ARG A 46 -59.70 -29.63 13.44
C ARG A 46 -60.05 -29.10 14.87
N GLY A 47 -60.12 -27.82 15.26
CA GLY A 47 -60.36 -26.55 14.54
C GLY A 47 -61.69 -25.90 14.99
N ARG A 48 -61.64 -24.71 15.63
CA ARG A 48 -62.78 -23.78 15.94
C ARG A 48 -62.22 -22.35 16.11
N ARG A 49 -62.95 -21.23 15.92
CA ARG A 49 -64.00 -20.82 14.94
C ARG A 49 -64.27 -19.30 15.13
N LYS A 50 -64.72 -18.57 14.08
CA LYS A 50 -65.27 -17.17 14.06
C LYS A 50 -64.23 -16.03 14.22
N LYS A 51 -64.17 -14.98 13.38
CA LYS A 51 -65.14 -13.91 12.96
C LYS A 51 -65.46 -12.90 14.09
N MET A 52 -65.57 -11.58 13.93
CA MET A 52 -65.26 -10.59 12.85
C MET A 52 -65.58 -9.14 13.38
N LYS A 53 -65.03 -8.06 12.76
CA LYS A 53 -65.48 -6.62 12.75
C LYS A 53 -65.01 -5.59 13.82
N ARG A 54 -64.17 -4.66 13.33
CA ARG A 54 -64.23 -3.15 13.33
C ARG A 54 -64.70 -2.31 14.56
N TRP A 55 -63.81 -1.37 14.96
CA TRP A 55 -63.97 0.11 15.16
C TRP A 55 -65.24 0.63 15.90
N LYS A 56 -65.18 1.59 16.85
CA LYS A 56 -64.44 2.88 16.83
C LYS A 56 -64.48 3.64 18.20
N SER A 57 -63.48 4.51 18.43
CA SER A 57 -63.51 5.79 19.21
C SER A 57 -63.62 5.88 20.76
N LEU A 58 -62.61 6.60 21.32
CA LEU A 58 -62.64 7.68 22.35
C LEU A 58 -63.05 7.43 23.81
N LEU A 59 -62.08 7.66 24.72
CA LEU A 59 -62.22 8.66 25.80
C LEU A 59 -60.84 9.06 26.37
N ALA A 60 -60.69 10.33 26.79
CA ALA A 60 -59.47 10.86 27.39
C ALA A 60 -59.79 11.97 28.41
N VAL A 61 -59.37 11.78 29.67
CA VAL A 61 -59.29 12.77 30.77
C VAL A 61 -58.14 12.27 31.66
N ARG A 62 -56.93 12.85 31.69
CA ARG A 62 -56.46 14.17 32.14
C ARG A 62 -56.58 14.39 33.67
N PHE A 63 -55.44 14.32 34.37
CA PHE A 63 -55.16 15.15 35.54
C PHE A 63 -53.69 15.64 35.49
N ARG A 64 -53.45 16.83 36.05
CA ARG A 64 -52.18 17.58 36.13
C ARG A 64 -52.24 18.45 37.40
N TRP A 65 -51.20 19.25 37.68
CA TRP A 65 -50.94 20.14 38.85
C TRP A 65 -49.99 19.47 39.87
N THR A 66 -48.68 19.79 39.86
CA THR A 66 -47.91 20.91 40.49
C THR A 66 -47.48 20.58 41.93
N VAL A 67 -46.20 20.59 42.35
CA VAL A 67 -45.11 21.60 42.29
C VAL A 67 -45.10 22.53 43.52
N ASP A 68 -43.89 22.82 44.01
CA ASP A 68 -43.45 23.70 45.12
C ASP A 68 -43.52 23.15 46.56
N THR A 69 -42.57 23.43 47.48
CA THR A 69 -41.13 23.87 47.42
C THR A 69 -40.47 23.65 48.83
N TRP A 70 -39.17 23.96 48.96
CA TRP A 70 -38.34 24.02 50.19
C TRP A 70 -37.88 22.66 50.78
N GLY A 71 -36.67 22.53 51.35
CA GLY A 71 -35.67 23.55 51.68
C GLY A 71 -34.21 23.15 51.40
N GLN A 72 -33.33 24.15 51.39
CA GLN A 72 -31.86 24.02 51.37
C GLN A 72 -31.31 23.80 52.79
N GLY A 73 -30.08 23.29 52.94
CA GLY A 73 -29.31 23.50 54.18
C GLY A 73 -28.29 22.44 54.58
N THR A 74 -27.08 22.52 54.02
CA THR A 74 -25.82 22.31 54.80
C THR A 74 -25.25 23.71 55.07
N PRO A 75 -24.62 24.03 56.23
CA PRO A 75 -23.26 23.51 56.54
C PRO A 75 -22.75 23.51 58.02
N CYS A 76 -21.81 22.60 58.36
CA CYS A 76 -20.64 22.81 59.26
C CYS A 76 -20.85 23.26 60.75
N PRO A 77 -19.79 23.51 61.59
CA PRO A 77 -18.62 22.65 61.92
C PRO A 77 -18.21 22.63 63.43
N GLY A 78 -17.23 21.78 63.80
CA GLY A 78 -16.32 21.97 64.96
C GLY A 78 -16.58 21.12 66.23
N CYS A 79 -15.65 20.91 67.18
CA CYS A 79 -14.21 21.24 67.25
C CYS A 79 -13.49 20.48 68.41
N GLY A 80 -12.24 20.05 68.21
CA GLY A 80 -11.26 19.73 69.28
C GLY A 80 -11.06 18.25 69.64
N ARG A 81 -9.88 17.78 70.09
CA ARG A 81 -8.51 18.37 70.19
C ARG A 81 -7.47 17.23 70.25
N ALA A 82 -6.25 17.48 69.75
CA ALA A 82 -5.01 16.71 70.01
C ALA A 82 -4.20 17.41 71.16
N PRO A 83 -2.92 17.09 71.50
CA PRO A 83 -1.97 16.08 70.96
C PRO A 83 -1.09 15.34 72.02
N ASP A 84 -0.14 14.50 71.52
CA ASP A 84 1.23 14.09 72.03
C ASP A 84 1.56 13.95 73.55
N PRO A 85 2.43 13.00 73.98
CA PRO A 85 3.87 13.10 73.67
C PRO A 85 4.69 11.80 73.47
N SER A 86 5.84 11.98 72.81
CA SER A 86 7.09 11.17 72.81
C SER A 86 7.84 11.24 74.19
N PRO A 87 9.12 10.80 74.45
CA PRO A 87 10.23 10.32 73.57
C PRO A 87 11.13 9.19 74.18
N VAL A 88 12.46 9.19 73.88
CA VAL A 88 13.65 8.45 74.46
C VAL A 88 14.23 7.36 73.53
N ARG A 89 15.55 7.15 73.32
CA ARG A 89 16.83 7.91 73.23
C ARG A 89 17.94 6.84 72.95
N LEU A 90 19.03 7.27 72.29
CA LEU A 90 20.36 6.61 72.13
C LEU A 90 21.16 6.52 73.47
N PRO A 91 22.48 6.14 73.55
CA PRO A 91 23.46 5.45 72.65
C PRO A 91 23.98 4.16 73.37
N PRO A 92 25.28 3.73 73.49
CA PRO A 92 26.58 3.97 72.78
C PRO A 92 27.46 2.70 72.49
N ALA A 93 28.72 2.92 72.03
CA ALA A 93 29.90 2.01 72.01
C ALA A 93 29.85 0.79 71.03
N THR A 94 30.88 0.39 70.27
CA THR A 94 32.29 0.82 70.01
C THR A 94 32.74 0.17 68.66
N ASN A 95 33.89 0.44 67.99
CA ASN A 95 35.11 1.23 68.27
C ASN A 95 35.77 1.75 66.95
N GLN A 96 36.95 2.37 67.08
CA GLN A 96 37.98 2.64 66.05
C GLN A 96 39.21 1.70 66.26
N PRO A 97 40.20 1.52 65.33
CA PRO A 97 41.19 2.53 64.82
C PRO A 97 41.44 2.50 63.29
N LYS A 98 41.71 3.59 62.55
CA LYS A 98 42.75 4.67 62.56
C LYS A 98 44.05 4.39 61.76
N LYS A 99 44.25 5.17 60.68
CA LYS A 99 45.44 6.00 60.29
C LYS A 99 45.09 6.64 58.92
N CYS A 100 44.98 7.95 58.67
CA CYS A 100 45.63 9.21 59.12
C CYS A 100 46.96 9.55 58.44
N GLN A 101 46.92 10.49 57.48
CA GLN A 101 47.80 11.65 57.31
C GLN A 101 47.23 12.57 56.20
N ASN A 102 47.69 13.81 56.05
CA ASN A 102 47.31 15.06 56.72
C ASN A 102 47.84 16.22 55.84
N LEU A 103 47.57 17.48 56.21
CA LEU A 103 48.09 18.74 55.63
C LEU A 103 47.40 19.23 54.32
N SER A 104 47.29 20.53 54.01
CA SER A 104 46.82 21.74 54.73
C SER A 104 47.28 23.01 53.97
N ALA A 105 46.52 24.11 54.12
CA ALA A 105 46.91 25.51 53.88
C ALA A 105 46.95 26.08 52.44
N ARG A 106 46.47 27.33 52.31
CA ARG A 106 46.75 28.31 51.23
C ARG A 106 47.91 29.22 51.67
N PRO A 107 48.58 29.96 50.76
CA PRO A 107 48.37 31.42 50.72
C PRO A 107 48.60 32.19 49.39
N ASN A 108 47.96 33.36 49.29
CA ASN A 108 48.37 34.67 48.73
C ASN A 108 49.12 34.90 47.37
N ASN A 109 48.47 35.73 46.54
CA ASN A 109 48.87 37.10 46.09
C ASN A 109 49.26 37.43 44.61
N HIS A 110 48.72 38.61 44.20
CA HIS A 110 49.05 39.51 43.07
C HIS A 110 48.68 39.08 41.62
N ALA A 111 48.17 39.96 40.73
CA ALA A 111 47.58 41.31 40.88
C ALA A 111 46.82 41.81 39.63
N ARG A 112 45.74 42.61 39.83
CA ARG A 112 45.14 43.65 38.93
C ARG A 112 44.55 43.20 37.57
N LYS A 113 43.46 43.79 37.04
CA LYS A 113 42.77 45.08 37.32
C LYS A 113 41.23 45.00 37.12
N ASN A 114 40.52 45.87 37.84
CA ASN A 114 39.06 46.13 37.84
C ASN A 114 38.64 47.12 36.69
N PRO A 115 37.36 47.55 36.48
CA PRO A 115 36.23 47.58 37.45
C PRO A 115 34.81 47.16 36.97
N ALA A 116 33.92 47.04 37.95
CA ALA A 116 32.45 46.90 37.88
C ALA A 116 31.79 48.28 38.25
N PRO A 117 30.63 48.46 38.94
CA PRO A 117 29.55 47.53 39.37
C PRO A 117 28.09 48.09 39.29
N LEU A 118 27.14 47.33 39.90
CA LEU A 118 25.91 47.71 40.66
C LEU A 118 24.56 47.32 40.01
N ALA A 119 23.50 46.89 40.73
CA ALA A 119 23.37 46.34 42.09
C ALA A 119 21.94 45.75 42.37
N LEU A 120 21.87 44.77 43.29
CA LEU A 120 20.78 44.48 44.28
C LEU A 120 19.32 44.12 43.85
N SER A 121 18.86 43.01 44.45
CA SER A 121 17.44 42.62 44.72
C SER A 121 16.93 43.31 46.03
N PRO A 122 15.66 43.19 46.56
CA PRO A 122 14.72 42.05 46.47
C PRO A 122 13.17 42.32 46.62
N LYS A 123 12.39 41.22 46.80
CA LYS A 123 11.08 41.05 47.50
C LYS A 123 9.72 41.06 46.72
N ARG A 124 8.94 40.02 47.07
CA ARG A 124 7.48 39.75 47.00
C ARG A 124 6.51 40.93 46.72
N LEU A 125 5.47 40.71 45.89
CA LEU A 125 4.04 40.72 46.31
C LEU A 125 3.05 40.35 45.16
N ARG A 126 1.77 40.28 45.55
CA ARG A 126 0.55 39.77 44.87
C ARG A 126 0.21 40.40 43.49
N SER A 127 -0.69 39.69 42.78
CA SER A 127 -1.57 40.13 41.69
C SER A 127 -2.57 41.25 42.10
N PRO A 128 -3.50 41.78 41.24
CA PRO A 128 -3.79 41.52 39.81
C PRO A 128 -4.11 42.77 38.91
N PHE A 129 -4.45 42.52 37.63
CA PHE A 129 -5.48 43.24 36.81
C PHE A 129 -5.17 44.64 36.19
N PRO A 130 -6.04 45.21 35.29
CA PRO A 130 -5.57 45.73 33.99
C PRO A 130 -5.87 47.23 33.74
N VAL A 131 -5.58 47.73 32.52
CA VAL A 131 -6.11 49.01 32.01
C VAL A 131 -6.67 48.84 30.59
N SER A 132 -7.69 49.64 30.27
CA SER A 132 -8.62 49.51 29.15
C SER A 132 -8.76 50.82 28.34
N ASN A 133 -9.71 50.81 27.38
CA ASN A 133 -10.49 51.97 26.87
C ASN A 133 -9.89 52.78 25.69
N LEU A 134 -10.66 53.47 24.82
CA LEU A 134 -12.13 53.72 24.67
C LEU A 134 -12.39 54.10 23.18
N PHE A 135 -13.53 53.79 22.53
CA PHE A 135 -14.72 54.65 22.26
C PHE A 135 -15.55 53.96 21.13
N ALA A 136 -16.87 54.08 20.94
CA ALA A 136 -18.00 54.33 21.84
C ALA A 136 -19.38 53.94 21.19
N ARG A 137 -20.24 53.31 22.01
CA ARG A 137 -21.71 53.45 22.19
C ARG A 137 -22.55 54.21 21.14
N ARG A 138 -23.75 53.73 20.75
CA ARG A 138 -25.07 53.74 21.47
C ARG A 138 -26.13 53.01 20.59
N LYS A 139 -27.32 52.53 21.02
CA LYS A 139 -27.97 52.14 22.31
C LYS A 139 -29.36 51.51 21.98
N ARG A 140 -29.73 50.38 22.63
CA ARG A 140 -31.10 49.93 23.09
C ARG A 140 -32.25 49.86 22.03
N THR A 141 -33.35 49.10 22.17
CA THR A 141 -34.12 48.56 23.32
C THR A 141 -34.75 47.18 23.04
N ASP A 142 -35.05 46.42 24.10
CA ASP A 142 -35.95 45.25 24.19
C ASP A 142 -37.22 45.68 24.97
N PRO A 143 -38.45 45.13 24.75
CA PRO A 143 -38.88 43.95 25.56
C PRO A 143 -39.96 42.98 24.96
N SER A 144 -39.95 41.74 25.49
CA SER A 144 -41.11 40.87 25.87
C SER A 144 -42.10 40.23 24.86
N ARG A 145 -42.10 38.87 24.83
CA ARG A 145 -43.21 37.85 25.00
C ARG A 145 -44.71 38.23 24.80
N PRO A 146 -45.66 37.26 24.58
CA PRO A 146 -45.61 35.90 23.98
C PRO A 146 -46.88 35.48 23.16
N PHE A 147 -47.02 34.17 22.85
CA PHE A 147 -48.26 33.38 22.66
C PHE A 147 -48.97 33.20 21.28
N GLU A 148 -49.33 31.92 21.07
CA GLU A 148 -50.46 31.34 20.30
C GLU A 148 -50.60 31.35 18.77
N SER A 149 -51.29 30.29 18.32
CA SER A 149 -51.57 29.89 16.93
C SER A 149 -52.99 30.28 16.50
N LEU A 150 -53.22 30.50 15.20
CA LEU A 150 -54.44 30.00 14.54
C LEU A 150 -54.32 30.03 13.00
N ALA A 151 -55.35 29.51 12.33
CA ALA A 151 -55.26 28.98 10.97
C ALA A 151 -56.06 29.79 9.93
N ALA A 152 -55.60 29.61 8.67
CA ALA A 152 -56.40 29.48 7.45
C ALA A 152 -57.09 30.70 6.80
N SER A 153 -57.15 30.59 5.46
CA SER A 153 -58.09 31.27 4.54
C SER A 153 -57.85 32.77 4.28
N SER A 154 -58.04 33.32 3.08
CA SER A 154 -58.29 32.77 1.73
C SER A 154 -58.42 33.94 0.73
N LEU A 155 -58.04 33.80 -0.55
CA LEU A 155 -58.76 34.44 -1.68
C LEU A 155 -58.33 33.92 -3.08
N PHE A 156 -59.26 33.20 -3.71
CA PHE A 156 -59.61 33.14 -5.14
C PHE A 156 -58.53 32.99 -6.25
N SER A 157 -58.51 31.79 -6.86
CA SER A 157 -58.97 31.44 -8.24
C SER A 157 -58.87 32.51 -9.35
N VAL A 158 -58.53 32.17 -10.61
CA VAL A 158 -59.45 31.50 -11.58
C VAL A 158 -58.71 31.06 -12.88
N LEU A 159 -58.91 29.78 -13.30
CA LEU A 159 -58.81 29.17 -14.66
C LEU A 159 -57.45 29.18 -15.44
N GLN A 160 -57.07 28.17 -16.25
CA GLN A 160 -57.74 26.89 -16.61
C GLN A 160 -56.77 25.71 -16.92
N ILE A 161 -57.20 24.51 -16.50
CA ILE A 161 -56.74 23.12 -16.78
C ILE A 161 -57.61 22.59 -17.97
N PRO A 162 -57.33 21.54 -18.82
CA PRO A 162 -56.70 20.20 -18.58
C PRO A 162 -55.77 19.69 -19.73
N LYS A 163 -55.26 18.44 -19.84
CA LYS A 163 -55.26 17.17 -19.05
C LYS A 163 -54.01 16.32 -19.39
N ALA A 164 -53.67 15.35 -18.53
CA ALA A 164 -52.69 14.26 -18.73
C ALA A 164 -53.27 13.12 -19.64
N PRO A 165 -52.65 11.91 -19.85
CA PRO A 165 -51.41 11.34 -19.26
C PRO A 165 -50.51 10.40 -20.15
N GLY A 166 -49.33 10.04 -19.64
CA GLY A 166 -48.91 8.62 -19.52
C GLY A 166 -48.05 7.90 -20.59
N ALA A 167 -47.04 7.17 -20.08
CA ALA A 167 -46.50 5.87 -20.54
C ALA A 167 -45.47 5.73 -21.71
N ARG A 168 -44.24 5.37 -21.30
CA ARG A 168 -43.34 4.27 -21.79
C ARG A 168 -43.22 3.89 -23.29
N ARG A 169 -41.93 3.88 -23.71
CA ARG A 169 -41.16 2.82 -24.43
C ARG A 169 -41.15 2.73 -25.99
N THR A 170 -39.93 2.40 -26.44
CA THR A 170 -39.51 1.52 -27.56
C THR A 170 -39.37 2.03 -29.00
N ASN A 171 -38.42 1.36 -29.70
CA ASN A 171 -37.83 1.64 -31.01
C ASN A 171 -38.44 0.77 -32.14
N ARG A 172 -38.18 1.21 -33.40
CA ARG A 172 -38.01 0.45 -34.67
C ARG A 172 -39.23 0.15 -35.59
N PRO A 173 -39.00 -0.10 -36.93
CA PRO A 173 -39.87 0.28 -38.07
C PRO A 173 -40.42 -0.98 -38.82
N PRO A 174 -40.75 -1.09 -40.15
CA PRO A 174 -40.19 -0.54 -41.42
C PRO A 174 -41.32 0.09 -42.32
N PRO A 175 -41.45 0.00 -43.69
CA PRO A 175 -40.53 -0.34 -44.81
C PRO A 175 -40.61 0.50 -46.13
N TRP A 176 -39.60 0.25 -47.00
CA TRP A 176 -39.42 0.29 -48.49
C TRP A 176 -40.34 0.97 -49.54
N SER A 177 -39.65 1.53 -50.57
CA SER A 177 -39.96 1.59 -52.04
C SER A 177 -41.07 2.55 -52.53
N VAL A 178 -41.19 3.07 -53.78
CA VAL A 178 -40.73 2.73 -55.16
C VAL A 178 -40.61 4.04 -56.03
N ALA A 179 -39.87 4.02 -57.16
CA ALA A 179 -39.91 4.93 -58.37
C ALA A 179 -39.79 6.47 -58.18
N ALA A 180 -38.86 7.22 -58.80
CA ALA A 180 -38.52 7.42 -60.22
C ALA A 180 -39.39 8.45 -60.98
N THR A 181 -38.76 9.56 -61.41
CA THR A 181 -38.99 10.22 -62.71
C THR A 181 -37.84 11.17 -63.06
N CYS A 182 -37.68 11.44 -64.35
CA CYS A 182 -36.61 12.22 -64.96
C CYS A 182 -37.04 13.68 -65.19
N SER A 183 -36.12 14.64 -65.03
CA SER A 183 -36.06 15.80 -65.94
C SER A 183 -34.63 16.35 -66.02
N THR A 184 -34.23 16.63 -67.25
CA THR A 184 -32.93 17.19 -67.62
C THR A 184 -32.95 18.70 -67.61
N GLU A 185 -31.95 19.35 -67.01
CA GLU A 185 -31.45 20.64 -67.51
C GLU A 185 -30.04 20.91 -66.96
N ARG A 186 -29.09 21.15 -67.88
CA ARG A 186 -27.82 21.81 -67.56
C ARG A 186 -27.97 23.29 -67.93
N PRO A 187 -27.47 24.19 -67.08
CA PRO A 187 -26.43 25.07 -67.59
C PRO A 187 -25.21 25.12 -66.69
N ALA A 188 -24.12 25.66 -67.24
CA ALA A 188 -22.80 25.65 -66.63
C ALA A 188 -22.75 26.39 -65.28
N ARG A 189 -22.06 25.80 -64.31
CA ARG A 189 -21.41 26.53 -63.21
C ARG A 189 -19.91 26.26 -63.26
N ALA A 190 -19.14 27.30 -62.98
CA ALA A 190 -17.70 27.24 -62.95
C ALA A 190 -17.21 26.15 -61.98
N ALA A 191 -16.08 25.53 -62.32
CA ALA A 191 -15.35 24.68 -61.39
C ALA A 191 -14.72 25.57 -60.31
N GLU A 192 -15.48 25.93 -59.28
CA GLU A 192 -14.90 26.23 -57.98
C GLU A 192 -14.20 24.95 -57.50
N ALA A 193 -12.90 24.89 -57.73
CA ALA A 193 -12.04 23.92 -57.08
C ALA A 193 -12.21 24.12 -55.57
N THR A 194 -12.96 23.22 -54.92
CA THR A 194 -13.07 23.20 -53.47
C THR A 194 -11.65 22.99 -52.95
N PRO A 195 -11.09 23.88 -52.11
CA PRO A 195 -9.70 23.76 -51.70
C PRO A 195 -9.50 22.38 -51.07
N SER A 196 -8.52 21.62 -51.56
CA SER A 196 -8.07 20.40 -50.91
C SER A 196 -7.77 20.76 -49.46
N ALA A 197 -8.58 20.25 -48.53
CA ALA A 197 -8.57 20.74 -47.16
C ALA A 197 -7.25 20.41 -46.47
N GLU A 198 -6.31 21.37 -46.48
CA GLU A 198 -4.98 21.18 -45.93
C GLU A 198 -5.06 20.68 -44.49
N MET A 199 -4.23 19.67 -44.20
CA MET A 199 -4.10 19.09 -42.87
C MET A 199 -3.48 20.13 -41.94
N TYR A 200 -4.27 20.60 -40.97
CA TYR A 200 -3.83 21.55 -39.96
C TYR A 200 -3.93 20.97 -38.54
N VAL A 201 -3.06 21.45 -37.66
CA VAL A 201 -3.11 21.27 -36.21
C VAL A 201 -3.59 22.55 -35.52
N VAL A 202 -4.19 22.41 -34.34
CA VAL A 202 -4.56 23.54 -33.48
C VAL A 202 -3.50 23.72 -32.38
N LYS A 203 -2.84 24.88 -32.37
CA LYS A 203 -1.86 25.26 -31.35
C LYS A 203 -2.54 25.51 -29.99
N ARG A 204 -1.73 25.51 -28.92
CA ARG A 204 -2.20 25.75 -27.55
C ARG A 204 -2.81 27.15 -27.34
N ASP A 205 -2.45 28.11 -28.19
CA ASP A 205 -3.01 29.47 -28.27
C ASP A 205 -4.24 29.57 -29.19
N GLY A 206 -4.75 28.44 -29.69
CA GLY A 206 -5.90 28.36 -30.59
C GLY A 206 -5.60 28.60 -32.06
N ARG A 207 -4.36 28.99 -32.44
CA ARG A 207 -4.01 29.25 -33.84
C ARG A 207 -3.94 27.96 -34.65
N GLN A 208 -4.41 27.99 -35.89
CA GLN A 208 -4.23 26.89 -36.84
C GLN A 208 -2.84 26.99 -37.50
N GLU A 209 -2.19 25.85 -37.73
CA GLU A 209 -0.93 25.75 -38.48
C GLU A 209 -0.96 24.47 -39.32
N ALA A 210 -0.42 24.51 -40.54
CA ALA A 210 -0.28 23.33 -41.39
C ALA A 210 0.58 22.25 -40.71
N VAL A 211 0.26 20.97 -40.96
CA VAL A 211 1.03 19.83 -40.44
C VAL A 211 2.35 19.74 -41.21
N HIS A 212 3.46 20.07 -40.55
CA HIS A 212 4.80 19.90 -41.11
C HIS A 212 5.53 18.74 -40.42
N PHE A 213 5.88 17.71 -41.20
CA PHE A 213 6.68 16.57 -40.75
C PHE A 213 7.98 17.01 -40.07
N ASP A 214 8.69 17.97 -40.66
CA ASP A 214 9.98 18.45 -40.16
C ASP A 214 9.88 19.12 -38.78
N LYS A 215 8.77 19.83 -38.50
CA LYS A 215 8.55 20.45 -37.17
C LYS A 215 8.33 19.40 -36.09
N ILE A 216 7.67 18.28 -36.41
CA ILE A 216 7.49 17.14 -35.50
C ILE A 216 8.85 16.46 -35.28
N THR A 217 9.53 16.09 -36.35
CA THR A 217 10.83 15.41 -36.32
C THR A 217 11.90 16.24 -35.59
N ALA A 218 12.03 17.54 -35.87
CA ALA A 218 12.98 18.42 -35.19
C ALA A 218 12.72 18.52 -33.68
N ARG A 219 11.45 18.48 -33.26
CA ARG A 219 11.10 18.44 -31.84
C ARG A 219 11.50 17.12 -31.18
N LEU A 220 11.24 15.98 -31.83
CA LEU A 220 11.62 14.67 -31.29
C LEU A 220 13.15 14.54 -31.20
N LYS A 221 13.89 14.99 -32.23
CA LYS A 221 15.36 15.08 -32.21
C LYS A 221 15.90 15.96 -31.07
N LYS A 222 15.21 17.06 -30.71
CA LYS A 222 15.59 17.88 -29.55
C LYS A 222 15.40 17.16 -28.20
N LEU A 223 14.50 16.19 -28.12
CA LEU A 223 14.24 15.40 -26.90
C LEU A 223 15.06 14.11 -26.82
N SER A 224 15.69 13.69 -27.92
CA SER A 224 16.57 12.50 -27.99
C SER A 224 18.05 12.80 -27.68
N TYR A 225 18.34 13.86 -26.93
CA TYR A 225 19.71 14.13 -26.45
C TYR A 225 20.22 12.95 -25.61
N SER A 226 21.51 12.59 -25.74
CA SER A 226 22.12 11.46 -25.01
C SER A 226 21.38 10.10 -25.12
N LEU A 227 20.62 9.88 -26.20
CA LEU A 227 20.06 8.57 -26.55
C LEU A 227 20.84 8.00 -27.75
N SER A 228 20.89 6.68 -27.90
CA SER A 228 21.53 6.03 -29.05
C SER A 228 20.83 6.42 -30.35
N GLN A 229 21.56 7.02 -31.29
CA GLN A 229 21.02 7.37 -32.61
C GLN A 229 20.81 6.12 -33.48
N ASP A 230 21.59 5.07 -33.26
CA ASP A 230 21.52 3.81 -34.00
C ASP A 230 20.34 2.92 -33.56
N HIS A 231 19.80 3.15 -32.36
CA HIS A 231 18.72 2.33 -31.79
C HIS A 231 17.44 3.10 -31.44
N CYS A 232 17.49 4.42 -31.30
CA CYS A 232 16.36 5.28 -30.97
C CYS A 232 16.13 6.36 -32.05
N ASP A 233 15.78 5.93 -33.27
CA ASP A 233 15.44 6.87 -34.35
C ASP A 233 14.16 7.68 -34.02
N PRO A 234 14.24 9.02 -33.92
CA PRO A 234 13.08 9.88 -33.73
C PRO A 234 12.28 10.11 -35.02
N VAL A 235 12.87 9.86 -36.20
CA VAL A 235 12.21 10.00 -37.52
C VAL A 235 11.16 8.91 -37.70
N LEU A 236 11.47 7.66 -37.37
CA LEU A 236 10.52 6.54 -37.35
C LEU A 236 9.33 6.80 -36.41
N VAL A 237 9.54 7.45 -35.26
CA VAL A 237 8.45 7.88 -34.37
C VAL A 237 7.61 8.96 -35.06
N ALA A 238 8.23 9.97 -35.67
CA ALA A 238 7.50 11.01 -36.40
C ALA A 238 6.65 10.45 -37.55
N GLN A 239 7.18 9.48 -38.31
CA GLN A 239 6.44 8.80 -39.40
C GLN A 239 5.17 8.11 -38.87
N LYS A 240 5.31 7.30 -37.81
CA LYS A 240 4.17 6.62 -37.18
C LYS A 240 3.14 7.59 -36.59
N VAL A 241 3.60 8.68 -35.97
CA VAL A 241 2.73 9.74 -35.45
C VAL A 241 1.96 10.41 -36.58
N CYS A 242 2.62 10.77 -37.69
CA CYS A 242 1.99 11.40 -38.84
C CYS A 242 0.90 10.53 -39.49
N ALA A 243 1.04 9.21 -39.49
CA ALA A 243 0.01 8.28 -39.94
C ALA A 243 -1.27 8.30 -39.06
N GLY A 244 -1.15 8.72 -37.79
CA GLY A 244 -2.27 8.87 -36.85
C GLY A 244 -2.84 10.29 -36.73
N VAL A 245 -2.34 11.26 -37.51
CA VAL A 245 -2.84 12.65 -37.49
C VAL A 245 -4.17 12.75 -38.22
N TYR A 246 -5.10 13.52 -37.66
CA TYR A 246 -6.35 13.92 -38.30
C TYR A 246 -6.49 15.45 -38.31
N LYS A 247 -7.26 15.97 -39.26
CA LYS A 247 -7.51 17.41 -39.45
C LYS A 247 -8.09 18.03 -38.17
N GLY A 248 -7.42 19.07 -37.64
CA GLY A 248 -7.83 19.78 -36.44
C GLY A 248 -7.38 19.16 -35.12
N VAL A 249 -6.51 18.14 -35.13
CA VAL A 249 -5.90 17.62 -33.89
C VAL A 249 -5.14 18.73 -33.15
N THR A 250 -5.25 18.77 -31.82
CA THR A 250 -4.51 19.76 -31.04
C THR A 250 -3.04 19.36 -30.89
N THR A 251 -2.15 20.35 -30.82
CA THR A 251 -0.71 20.13 -30.55
C THR A 251 -0.43 19.47 -29.19
N SER A 252 -1.39 19.43 -28.26
CA SER A 252 -1.28 18.68 -27.01
C SER A 252 -1.63 17.20 -27.17
N GLN A 253 -2.61 16.88 -28.03
CA GLN A 253 -2.95 15.49 -28.40
C GLN A 253 -1.89 14.87 -29.31
N LEU A 254 -1.30 15.66 -30.20
CA LEU A 254 -0.18 15.24 -31.05
C LEU A 254 1.04 14.82 -30.22
N ASP A 255 1.36 15.59 -29.17
CA ASP A 255 2.45 15.28 -28.25
C ASP A 255 2.14 14.01 -27.42
N GLU A 256 0.88 13.80 -27.03
CA GLU A 256 0.45 12.59 -26.32
C GLU A 256 0.58 11.34 -27.21
N LEU A 257 0.08 11.41 -28.44
CA LEU A 257 0.22 10.34 -29.43
C LEU A 257 1.69 10.01 -29.72
N ALA A 258 2.58 11.02 -29.75
CA ALA A 258 4.01 10.82 -29.92
C ALA A 258 4.66 10.12 -28.71
N ALA A 259 4.25 10.46 -27.48
CA ALA A 259 4.70 9.78 -26.28
C ALA A 259 4.22 8.31 -26.25
N GLU A 260 2.97 8.04 -26.61
CA GLU A 260 2.41 6.68 -26.69
C GLU A 260 3.07 5.84 -27.77
N THR A 261 3.32 6.42 -28.96
CA THR A 261 4.02 5.76 -30.06
C THR A 261 5.45 5.37 -29.66
N ALA A 262 6.19 6.28 -29.01
CA ALA A 262 7.50 5.98 -28.47
C ALA A 262 7.42 4.91 -27.36
N ALA A 263 6.44 4.99 -26.46
CA ALA A 263 6.27 4.01 -25.38
C ALA A 263 6.02 2.60 -25.91
N ALA A 264 5.25 2.45 -26.99
CA ALA A 264 5.03 1.17 -27.67
C ALA A 264 6.32 0.59 -28.30
N MET A 265 7.28 1.45 -28.65
CA MET A 265 8.59 1.07 -29.21
C MET A 265 9.65 0.74 -28.13
N THR A 266 9.35 0.90 -26.84
CA THR A 266 10.20 0.46 -25.71
C THR A 266 10.63 -1.00 -25.84
N ALA A 267 9.76 -1.85 -26.35
CA ALA A 267 10.03 -3.28 -26.53
C ALA A 267 10.94 -3.59 -27.73
N SER A 268 11.51 -2.55 -28.38
CA SER A 268 12.59 -2.63 -29.36
C SER A 268 13.91 -2.19 -28.73
N HIS A 269 13.95 -1.05 -28.03
CA HIS A 269 15.14 -0.51 -27.36
C HIS A 269 14.72 0.36 -26.15
N PRO A 270 15.44 0.32 -24.99
CA PRO A 270 15.00 0.99 -23.77
C PRO A 270 14.98 2.52 -23.87
N ASP A 271 15.80 3.13 -24.75
CA ASP A 271 15.81 4.59 -24.96
C ASP A 271 14.47 5.14 -25.46
N TYR A 272 13.65 4.32 -26.13
CA TYR A 272 12.31 4.73 -26.52
C TYR A 272 11.40 5.02 -25.31
N ALA A 273 11.62 4.37 -24.16
CA ALA A 273 10.92 4.72 -22.91
C ALA A 273 11.39 6.07 -22.35
N SER A 274 12.68 6.37 -22.45
CA SER A 274 13.26 7.67 -22.08
C SER A 274 12.72 8.78 -22.98
N LEU A 275 12.67 8.55 -24.29
CA LEU A 275 12.09 9.48 -25.27
C LEU A 275 10.59 9.70 -25.00
N ALA A 276 9.82 8.63 -24.78
CA ALA A 276 8.40 8.70 -24.45
C ALA A 276 8.13 9.55 -23.19
N ALA A 277 8.89 9.32 -22.13
CA ALA A 277 8.82 10.11 -20.91
C ALA A 277 9.12 11.59 -21.17
N ARG A 278 10.21 11.89 -21.90
CA ARG A 278 10.61 13.26 -22.22
C ARG A 278 9.59 14.00 -23.07
N ILE A 279 8.92 13.32 -24.01
CA ILE A 279 7.80 13.89 -24.78
C ILE A 279 6.63 14.23 -23.85
N ALA A 280 6.21 13.29 -22.99
CA ALA A 280 5.09 13.49 -22.06
C ALA A 280 5.36 14.62 -21.04
N VAL A 281 6.56 14.68 -20.47
CA VAL A 281 7.00 15.75 -19.56
C VAL A 281 7.08 17.09 -20.29
N SER A 282 7.62 17.11 -21.52
CA SER A 282 7.64 18.32 -22.37
C SER A 282 6.23 18.81 -22.73
N ASN A 283 5.27 17.89 -22.91
CA ASN A 283 3.86 18.20 -23.11
C ASN A 283 3.28 18.88 -21.87
N LEU A 284 3.46 18.28 -20.69
CA LEU A 284 3.02 18.84 -19.41
C LEU A 284 3.63 20.22 -19.14
N HIS A 285 4.93 20.41 -19.36
CA HIS A 285 5.61 21.70 -19.19
C HIS A 285 5.06 22.81 -20.09
N LYS A 286 4.50 22.48 -21.26
CA LYS A 286 3.82 23.44 -22.14
C LYS A 286 2.35 23.69 -21.77
N ASN A 287 1.78 22.82 -20.93
CA ASN A 287 0.39 22.89 -20.46
C ASN A 287 0.27 23.43 -19.02
N THR A 288 1.39 23.66 -18.33
CA THR A 288 1.47 24.10 -16.92
C THR A 288 2.36 25.32 -16.76
N MET A 289 2.05 26.15 -15.77
CA MET A 289 2.89 27.31 -15.40
C MET A 289 4.28 26.83 -14.93
N LYS A 290 5.29 27.72 -15.03
CA LYS A 290 6.64 27.42 -14.53
C LYS A 290 6.75 27.68 -13.03
N SER A 291 6.40 28.89 -12.56
CA SER A 291 6.49 29.26 -11.14
C SER A 291 5.68 28.30 -10.26
N PHE A 292 6.27 27.91 -9.12
CA PHE A 292 5.60 27.07 -8.12
C PHE A 292 4.62 27.91 -7.30
N SER A 293 5.05 29.09 -6.83
CA SER A 293 4.19 30.03 -6.09
C SER A 293 2.96 30.49 -6.89
N ASP A 294 3.08 30.79 -8.18
CA ASP A 294 1.90 31.11 -9.02
C ASP A 294 0.96 29.90 -9.19
N THR A 295 1.52 28.69 -9.33
CA THR A 295 0.73 27.45 -9.41
C THR A 295 -0.02 27.18 -8.10
N VAL A 296 0.64 27.39 -6.97
CA VAL A 296 0.05 27.31 -5.62
C VAL A 296 -1.04 28.36 -5.43
N LYS A 297 -0.83 29.59 -5.91
CA LYS A 297 -1.85 30.66 -5.89
C LYS A 297 -3.10 30.26 -6.67
N VAL A 298 -2.98 29.72 -7.88
CA VAL A 298 -4.13 29.22 -8.67
C VAL A 298 -4.85 28.06 -7.97
N MET A 299 -4.11 27.16 -7.32
CA MET A 299 -4.70 26.06 -6.54
C MET A 299 -5.40 26.53 -5.26
N TYR A 300 -4.92 27.61 -4.63
CA TYR A 300 -5.53 28.21 -3.46
C TYR A 300 -6.77 29.05 -3.82
N THR A 301 -6.70 29.87 -4.86
CA THR A 301 -7.85 30.66 -5.35
C THR A 301 -8.85 29.86 -6.18
N HIS A 302 -8.81 28.53 -6.13
CA HIS A 302 -9.74 27.68 -6.87
C HIS A 302 -11.15 27.81 -6.29
N PHE A 303 -12.14 28.02 -7.15
CA PHE A 303 -13.56 27.94 -6.83
C PHE A 303 -14.24 26.90 -7.71
N ASN A 304 -15.33 26.31 -7.21
CA ASN A 304 -16.17 25.42 -8.00
C ASN A 304 -17.12 26.25 -8.87
N GLU A 305 -16.93 26.20 -10.19
CA GLU A 305 -17.70 26.99 -11.16
C GLU A 305 -19.23 26.82 -11.04
N ARG A 306 -19.72 25.66 -10.59
CA ARG A 306 -21.16 25.38 -10.48
C ARG A 306 -21.81 25.88 -9.20
N SER A 307 -21.07 25.92 -8.09
CA SER A 307 -21.59 26.42 -6.81
C SER A 307 -21.17 27.85 -6.50
N GLY A 308 -20.17 28.39 -7.21
CA GLY A 308 -19.53 29.68 -6.92
C GLY A 308 -18.72 29.71 -5.61
N LEU A 309 -18.62 28.57 -4.90
CA LEU A 309 -17.92 28.48 -3.63
C LEU A 309 -16.42 28.23 -3.82
N MET A 310 -15.62 28.87 -2.97
CA MET A 310 -14.20 28.56 -2.84
C MET A 310 -14.00 27.08 -2.51
N ALA A 311 -13.06 26.46 -3.23
CA ALA A 311 -12.68 25.06 -3.12
C ALA A 311 -11.13 24.95 -3.15
N PRO A 312 -10.42 25.58 -2.20
CA PRO A 312 -8.97 25.62 -2.18
C PRO A 312 -8.39 24.21 -2.12
N LEU A 313 -7.34 23.94 -2.92
CA LEU A 313 -6.62 22.67 -2.90
C LEU A 313 -5.40 22.70 -1.97
N ILE A 314 -5.03 23.88 -1.47
CA ILE A 314 -3.91 24.13 -0.55
C ILE A 314 -4.46 24.68 0.77
N ALA A 315 -3.88 24.29 1.90
CA ALA A 315 -4.26 24.80 3.22
C ALA A 315 -3.83 26.27 3.39
N ASP A 316 -4.59 27.05 4.15
CA ASP A 316 -4.35 28.49 4.38
C ASP A 316 -2.93 28.75 4.93
N ASP A 317 -2.53 27.99 5.96
CA ASP A 317 -1.22 28.10 6.61
C ASP A 317 -0.06 27.76 5.66
N VAL A 318 -0.23 26.73 4.82
CA VAL A 318 0.77 26.31 3.83
C VAL A 318 0.86 27.32 2.68
N TYR A 319 -0.27 27.90 2.27
CA TYR A 319 -0.29 28.98 1.28
C TYR A 319 0.48 30.20 1.80
N GLU A 320 0.22 30.65 3.03
CA GLU A 320 0.94 31.77 3.65
C GLU A 320 2.45 31.51 3.73
N ILE A 321 2.87 30.33 4.19
CA ILE A 321 4.29 29.93 4.26
C ILE A 321 4.94 29.93 2.87
N ILE A 322 4.27 29.38 1.84
CA ILE A 322 4.79 29.35 0.47
C ILE A 322 4.91 30.77 -0.09
N MET A 323 3.89 31.61 0.05
CA MET A 323 3.91 32.98 -0.49
C MET A 323 4.94 33.87 0.21
N LYS A 324 5.12 33.72 1.54
CA LYS A 324 6.15 34.39 2.33
C LYS A 324 7.58 34.05 1.87
N ASN A 325 7.78 32.83 1.37
CA ASN A 325 9.10 32.31 0.95
C ASN A 325 9.20 32.11 -0.58
N ALA A 326 8.29 32.69 -1.36
CA ALA A 326 8.07 32.35 -2.78
C ALA A 326 9.35 32.42 -3.62
N THR A 327 10.09 33.52 -3.56
CA THR A 327 11.34 33.72 -4.32
C THR A 327 12.37 32.63 -4.04
N ARG A 328 12.51 32.21 -2.78
CA ARG A 328 13.42 31.13 -2.42
C ARG A 328 12.91 29.80 -2.97
N LEU A 329 11.68 29.41 -2.63
CA LEU A 329 11.12 28.12 -3.03
C LEU A 329 11.06 27.92 -4.56
N ASP A 330 10.76 28.97 -5.32
CA ASP A 330 10.79 28.93 -6.80
C ASP A 330 12.21 28.74 -7.36
N SER A 331 13.23 29.30 -6.69
CA SER A 331 14.64 29.22 -7.12
C SER A 331 15.30 27.87 -6.84
N GLU A 332 14.88 27.16 -5.79
CA GLU A 332 15.41 25.83 -5.41
C GLU A 332 14.91 24.71 -6.36
N ILE A 333 13.83 24.95 -7.11
CA ILE A 333 13.20 23.93 -7.96
C ILE A 333 13.96 23.71 -9.27
N ILE A 334 14.43 22.48 -9.47
CA ILE A 334 15.14 22.06 -10.68
C ILE A 334 14.19 21.26 -11.58
N TYR A 335 13.53 21.95 -12.52
CA TYR A 335 12.55 21.35 -13.43
C TYR A 335 13.10 20.26 -14.35
N ASP A 336 14.41 20.22 -14.58
CA ASP A 336 15.02 19.16 -15.40
C ASP A 336 14.91 17.78 -14.72
N ARG A 337 14.72 17.73 -13.40
CA ARG A 337 14.41 16.50 -12.64
C ARG A 337 13.03 15.92 -12.95
N ASP A 338 12.19 16.60 -13.74
CA ASP A 338 10.97 15.98 -14.29
C ASP A 338 11.28 15.01 -15.44
N PHE A 339 12.40 15.18 -16.17
CA PHE A 339 12.79 14.29 -17.28
C PHE A 339 13.44 12.98 -16.82
N ASP A 340 13.64 12.83 -15.51
CA ASP A 340 14.26 11.68 -14.85
C ASP A 340 13.29 10.48 -14.67
N TYR A 341 11.98 10.74 -14.70
CA TYR A 341 10.92 9.73 -14.61
C TYR A 341 10.82 8.89 -15.88
N ASP A 342 10.46 7.61 -15.76
CA ASP A 342 10.03 6.82 -16.93
C ASP A 342 8.58 7.13 -17.31
N TYR A 343 8.17 6.71 -18.51
CA TYR A 343 6.85 7.00 -19.07
C TYR A 343 5.70 6.49 -18.17
N PHE A 344 5.83 5.30 -17.58
CA PHE A 344 4.80 4.69 -16.74
C PHE A 344 4.76 5.27 -15.33
N GLY A 345 5.91 5.69 -14.80
CA GLY A 345 6.01 6.44 -13.55
C GLY A 345 5.38 7.83 -13.69
N PHE A 346 5.71 8.55 -14.77
CA PHE A 346 5.10 9.84 -15.11
C PHE A 346 3.58 9.72 -15.31
N LYS A 347 3.09 8.75 -16.10
CA LYS A 347 1.65 8.55 -16.31
C LYS A 347 0.90 8.18 -15.02
N THR A 348 1.55 7.49 -14.09
CA THR A 348 1.00 7.27 -12.74
C THR A 348 0.87 8.57 -11.94
N LEU A 349 1.89 9.44 -11.98
CA LEU A 349 1.82 10.77 -11.36
C LEU A 349 0.70 11.62 -11.96
N GLU A 350 0.66 11.75 -13.29
CA GLU A 350 -0.32 12.54 -14.04
C GLU A 350 -1.76 12.06 -13.81
N ARG A 351 -1.98 10.75 -13.70
CA ARG A 351 -3.31 10.18 -13.44
C ARG A 351 -3.84 10.57 -12.06
N SER A 352 -3.04 10.40 -11.01
CA SER A 352 -3.54 10.32 -9.63
C SER A 352 -2.90 11.27 -8.61
N TYR A 353 -1.67 11.75 -8.83
CA TYR A 353 -0.88 12.47 -7.82
C TYR A 353 -0.79 13.97 -8.06
N LEU A 354 -0.67 14.41 -9.32
CA LEU A 354 -0.59 15.83 -9.67
C LEU A 354 -1.99 16.46 -9.53
N LEU A 355 -2.09 17.54 -8.76
CA LEU A 355 -3.37 18.23 -8.52
C LEU A 355 -3.93 18.85 -9.81
N LYS A 356 -5.26 18.88 -9.88
CA LYS A 356 -6.04 19.25 -11.07
C LYS A 356 -7.04 20.35 -10.73
N VAL A 357 -7.10 21.38 -11.57
CA VAL A 357 -8.08 22.48 -11.52
C VAL A 357 -8.91 22.44 -12.79
N GLY A 358 -10.24 22.48 -12.67
CA GLY A 358 -11.14 22.33 -13.82
C GLY A 358 -10.94 21.01 -14.61
N GLY A 359 -10.46 19.96 -13.94
CA GLY A 359 -10.10 18.67 -14.56
C GLY A 359 -8.73 18.63 -15.27
N LYS A 360 -8.04 19.77 -15.43
CA LYS A 360 -6.71 19.87 -16.05
C LYS A 360 -5.61 19.82 -15.00
N VAL A 361 -4.49 19.14 -15.30
CA VAL A 361 -3.32 19.14 -14.41
C VAL A 361 -2.72 20.53 -14.34
N VAL A 362 -2.44 21.03 -13.13
CA VAL A 362 -1.74 22.30 -12.91
C VAL A 362 -0.36 22.12 -12.29
N GLU A 363 -0.17 21.11 -11.45
CA GLU A 363 1.13 20.80 -10.85
C GLU A 363 2.06 20.05 -11.81
N ARG A 364 3.34 20.42 -11.78
CA ARG A 364 4.45 19.57 -12.23
C ARG A 364 4.89 18.60 -11.13
N PRO A 365 5.60 17.50 -11.43
CA PRO A 365 6.15 16.63 -10.38
C PRO A 365 7.01 17.39 -9.37
N GLN A 366 7.87 18.32 -9.80
CA GLN A 366 8.63 19.16 -8.85
C GLN A 366 7.73 20.03 -7.95
N HIS A 367 6.60 20.55 -8.45
CA HIS A 367 5.66 21.34 -7.65
C HIS A 367 5.02 20.48 -6.56
N MET A 368 4.60 19.25 -6.90
CA MET A 368 4.07 18.28 -5.94
C MET A 368 5.11 17.94 -4.88
N LEU A 369 6.37 17.71 -5.25
CA LEU A 369 7.45 17.42 -4.31
C LEU A 369 7.76 18.59 -3.37
N MET A 370 7.76 19.83 -3.86
CA MET A 370 7.94 21.02 -3.01
C MET A 370 6.73 21.23 -2.09
N ARG A 371 5.50 21.09 -2.58
CA ARG A 371 4.27 21.12 -1.76
C ARG A 371 4.32 20.08 -0.65
N VAL A 372 4.73 18.84 -0.95
CA VAL A 372 4.86 17.78 0.07
C VAL A 372 5.91 18.17 1.12
N SER A 373 7.05 18.69 0.67
CA SER A 373 8.15 19.08 1.57
C SER A 373 7.76 20.22 2.50
N VAL A 374 7.18 21.31 1.99
CA VAL A 374 6.64 22.41 2.82
C VAL A 374 5.45 21.93 3.66
N GLY A 375 4.63 21.02 3.15
CA GLY A 375 3.52 20.41 3.90
C GLY A 375 3.97 19.63 5.14
N ILE A 376 5.15 19.00 5.11
CA ILE A 376 5.76 18.25 6.23
C ILE A 376 6.60 19.15 7.15
N HIS A 377 7.23 20.20 6.62
CA HIS A 377 8.21 20.99 7.37
C HIS A 377 7.70 22.37 7.81
N LYS A 378 6.61 22.88 7.23
CA LYS A 378 6.00 24.18 7.53
C LYS A 378 7.06 25.30 7.47
N ASP A 379 7.22 26.11 8.52
CA ASP A 379 8.21 27.20 8.58
C ASP A 379 9.68 26.75 8.57
N ASP A 380 9.98 25.46 8.75
CA ASP A 380 11.34 24.90 8.64
C ASP A 380 11.74 24.73 7.17
N ILE A 381 12.01 25.86 6.50
CA ILE A 381 12.33 25.92 5.07
C ILE A 381 13.63 25.20 4.74
N GLU A 382 14.61 25.17 5.65
CA GLU A 382 15.86 24.40 5.44
C GLU A 382 15.57 22.90 5.31
N SER A 383 14.76 22.34 6.22
CA SER A 383 14.33 20.94 6.11
C SER A 383 13.42 20.72 4.90
N ALA A 384 12.58 21.69 4.53
CA ALA A 384 11.76 21.61 3.32
C ALA A 384 12.61 21.49 2.05
N VAL A 385 13.61 22.35 1.88
CA VAL A 385 14.53 22.33 0.72
C VAL A 385 15.37 21.05 0.71
N LYS A 386 15.89 20.62 1.87
CA LYS A 386 16.64 19.35 1.99
C LYS A 386 15.78 18.15 1.57
N THR A 387 14.56 18.04 2.09
CA THR A 387 13.62 16.96 1.75
C THR A 387 13.22 17.03 0.27
N TYR A 388 12.95 18.22 -0.27
CA TYR A 388 12.65 18.41 -1.69
C TYR A 388 13.78 17.88 -2.58
N HIS A 389 15.03 18.25 -2.30
CA HIS A 389 16.17 17.78 -3.08
C HIS A 389 16.35 16.26 -2.97
N MET A 390 16.20 15.68 -1.79
CA MET A 390 16.33 14.24 -1.61
C MET A 390 15.24 13.44 -2.35
N MET A 391 13.99 13.90 -2.29
CA MET A 391 12.88 13.26 -3.00
C MET A 391 12.98 13.45 -4.53
N SER A 392 13.35 14.64 -5.01
CA SER A 392 13.50 14.92 -6.45
C SER A 392 14.72 14.26 -7.08
N GLN A 393 15.78 13.97 -6.30
CA GLN A 393 16.88 13.08 -6.69
C GLN A 393 16.57 11.59 -6.51
N ARG A 394 15.33 11.27 -6.09
CA ARG A 394 14.76 9.92 -5.97
C ARG A 394 15.42 9.01 -4.92
N TRP A 395 16.06 9.58 -3.89
CA TRP A 395 16.68 8.80 -2.79
C TRP A 395 15.67 8.03 -1.95
N PHE A 396 14.51 8.63 -1.73
CA PHE A 396 13.36 8.03 -1.07
C PHE A 396 12.07 8.66 -1.58
N THR A 397 10.93 8.08 -1.20
CA THR A 397 9.63 8.73 -1.35
C THR A 397 8.72 8.40 -0.17
N HIS A 398 7.87 9.36 0.20
CA HIS A 398 6.79 9.12 1.15
C HIS A 398 5.68 8.27 0.52
N ALA A 399 4.87 7.63 1.35
CA ALA A 399 3.72 6.87 0.89
C ALA A 399 2.66 7.74 0.20
N SER A 400 1.80 7.10 -0.61
CA SER A 400 0.84 7.81 -1.46
C SER A 400 -0.07 8.83 -0.75
N PRO A 401 -0.63 8.56 0.45
CA PRO A 401 -1.48 9.54 1.14
C PRO A 401 -0.73 10.82 1.49
N THR A 402 0.54 10.72 1.90
CA THR A 402 1.42 11.89 2.08
C THR A 402 1.59 12.67 0.77
N LEU A 403 1.88 12.00 -0.35
CA LEU A 403 2.03 12.66 -1.65
C LEU A 403 0.73 13.34 -2.14
N PHE A 404 -0.42 12.71 -1.88
CA PHE A 404 -1.73 13.25 -2.24
C PHE A 404 -2.11 14.47 -1.37
N ASN A 405 -1.91 14.38 -0.06
CA ASN A 405 -2.61 15.24 0.90
C ASN A 405 -1.69 16.21 1.67
N ALA A 406 -0.36 16.06 1.63
CA ALA A 406 0.53 17.05 2.25
C ALA A 406 0.36 18.41 1.57
N GLY A 407 0.25 19.46 2.38
CA GLY A 407 -0.05 20.82 1.93
C GLY A 407 -1.52 21.13 1.65
N THR A 408 -2.43 20.15 1.72
CA THR A 408 -3.87 20.33 1.42
C THR A 408 -4.69 20.66 2.68
N PRO A 409 -5.93 21.22 2.59
CA PRO A 409 -6.71 21.68 3.75
C PRO A 409 -7.08 20.63 4.81
N ARG A 410 -7.01 19.33 4.48
CA ARG A 410 -7.20 18.23 5.45
C ARG A 410 -6.13 17.16 5.21
N PRO A 411 -4.90 17.38 5.71
CA PRO A 411 -3.74 16.57 5.36
C PRO A 411 -3.77 15.22 6.08
N GLN A 412 -4.52 14.25 5.56
CA GLN A 412 -4.45 12.87 6.04
C GLN A 412 -3.27 12.16 5.33
N LEU A 413 -2.19 11.92 6.06
CA LEU A 413 -0.87 11.51 5.54
C LEU A 413 -0.55 10.03 5.86
N SER A 414 -1.11 9.49 6.94
CA SER A 414 -0.91 8.11 7.36
C SER A 414 -1.56 7.10 6.40
N SER A 415 -0.99 5.89 6.25
CA SER A 415 -1.41 4.96 5.19
C SER A 415 -2.29 3.80 5.66
N CYS A 416 -2.11 3.34 6.89
CA CYS A 416 -2.82 2.19 7.43
C CYS A 416 -3.27 2.44 8.86
N PHE A 417 -4.38 1.80 9.22
CA PHE A 417 -4.98 1.86 10.55
C PHE A 417 -5.24 0.43 11.05
N LEU A 418 -5.01 0.19 12.33
CA LEU A 418 -5.32 -1.09 12.99
C LEU A 418 -6.37 -0.83 14.06
N ILE A 419 -7.47 -1.57 14.00
CA ILE A 419 -8.62 -1.41 14.91
C ILE A 419 -8.88 -2.76 15.56
N CYS A 420 -9.01 -2.81 16.88
CA CYS A 420 -9.65 -3.95 17.52
C CYS A 420 -11.15 -3.69 17.65
N MET A 421 -11.96 -4.71 17.37
CA MET A 421 -13.39 -4.68 17.65
C MET A 421 -13.65 -4.29 19.11
N LYS A 422 -14.40 -3.20 19.34
CA LYS A 422 -14.48 -2.56 20.66
C LYS A 422 -15.09 -3.45 21.74
N ASP A 423 -16.17 -4.16 21.41
CA ASP A 423 -16.93 -5.00 22.33
C ASP A 423 -17.78 -6.03 21.57
N ASP A 424 -18.19 -7.11 22.24
CA ASP A 424 -19.08 -8.16 21.73
C ASP A 424 -20.56 -7.76 21.90
N SER A 425 -20.89 -6.58 21.39
CA SER A 425 -22.20 -5.94 21.43
C SER A 425 -22.54 -5.29 20.08
N ILE A 426 -23.83 -5.02 19.83
CA ILE A 426 -24.23 -4.35 18.58
C ILE A 426 -23.66 -2.94 18.53
N GLU A 427 -23.64 -2.25 19.66
CA GLU A 427 -23.04 -0.94 19.87
C GLU A 427 -21.54 -0.97 19.54
N GLY A 428 -20.78 -1.89 20.13
CA GLY A 428 -19.35 -2.06 19.85
C GLY A 428 -19.05 -2.38 18.38
N ILE A 429 -19.86 -3.23 17.75
CA ILE A 429 -19.76 -3.59 16.33
C ILE A 429 -20.02 -2.38 15.42
N TYR A 430 -21.09 -1.63 15.65
CA TYR A 430 -21.46 -0.49 14.81
C TYR A 430 -20.56 0.73 15.03
N ASP A 431 -20.03 0.94 16.24
CA ASP A 431 -18.99 1.93 16.49
C ASP A 431 -17.69 1.59 15.75
N THR A 432 -17.27 0.32 15.79
CA THR A 432 -16.10 -0.18 15.05
C THR A 432 -16.30 0.02 13.53
N LEU A 433 -17.50 -0.27 13.02
CA LEU A 433 -17.86 -0.05 11.62
C LEU A 433 -17.86 1.44 11.23
N SER A 434 -18.32 2.32 12.12
CA SER A 434 -18.33 3.78 11.94
C SER A 434 -16.90 4.35 11.86
N GLU A 435 -15.98 3.86 12.70
CA GLU A 435 -14.56 4.18 12.61
C GLU A 435 -13.95 3.67 11.28
N CYS A 436 -14.29 2.43 10.87
CA CYS A 436 -13.85 1.88 9.57
C CYS A 436 -14.33 2.74 8.38
N ALA A 437 -15.60 3.15 8.38
CA ALA A 437 -16.15 4.02 7.33
C ALA A 437 -15.46 5.40 7.31
N SER A 438 -15.20 5.96 8.49
CA SER A 438 -14.54 7.27 8.62
C SER A 438 -13.08 7.25 8.15
N ILE A 439 -12.36 6.16 8.39
CA ILE A 439 -11.01 5.94 7.88
C ILE A 439 -11.01 5.67 6.37
N SER A 440 -11.89 4.79 5.87
CA SER A 440 -11.96 4.46 4.44
C SER A 440 -12.28 5.68 3.58
N LYS A 441 -13.17 6.56 4.07
CA LYS A 441 -13.49 7.85 3.43
C LYS A 441 -12.24 8.71 3.17
N SER A 442 -11.27 8.65 4.07
CA SER A 442 -9.99 9.37 3.99
C SER A 442 -8.87 8.57 3.28
N ALA A 443 -9.22 7.48 2.58
CA ALA A 443 -8.31 6.62 1.83
C ALA A 443 -7.31 5.76 2.65
N GLY A 444 -7.58 5.54 3.94
CA GLY A 444 -6.79 4.62 4.77
C GLY A 444 -7.14 3.14 4.52
N GLY A 445 -6.12 2.27 4.47
CA GLY A 445 -6.29 0.81 4.53
C GLY A 445 -6.45 0.33 5.98
N ILE A 446 -7.25 -0.71 6.23
CA ILE A 446 -7.63 -1.10 7.60
C ILE A 446 -7.30 -2.57 7.90
N GLY A 447 -6.70 -2.84 9.06
CA GLY A 447 -6.71 -4.16 9.70
C GLY A 447 -7.70 -4.17 10.87
N VAL A 448 -8.57 -5.19 10.96
CA VAL A 448 -9.59 -5.30 12.01
C VAL A 448 -9.47 -6.65 12.74
N SER A 449 -9.16 -6.65 14.04
CA SER A 449 -9.21 -7.87 14.87
C SER A 449 -10.62 -8.13 15.40
N ILE A 450 -11.17 -9.32 15.17
CA ILE A 450 -12.56 -9.68 15.55
C ILE A 450 -12.64 -10.85 16.55
N HIS A 451 -11.51 -11.23 17.18
CA HIS A 451 -11.37 -12.43 18.03
C HIS A 451 -12.35 -12.52 19.21
N ASN A 452 -12.87 -11.37 19.65
CA ASN A 452 -13.79 -11.24 20.77
C ASN A 452 -15.27 -11.40 20.40
N ILE A 453 -15.65 -11.41 19.12
CA ILE A 453 -17.05 -11.58 18.70
C ILE A 453 -17.51 -13.03 18.90
N ARG A 454 -18.67 -13.21 19.54
CA ARG A 454 -19.23 -14.54 19.83
C ARG A 454 -19.57 -15.33 18.57
N ALA A 455 -19.16 -16.60 18.56
CA ALA A 455 -19.38 -17.52 17.46
C ALA A 455 -20.86 -17.92 17.29
N THR A 456 -21.17 -18.56 16.16
CA THR A 456 -22.51 -19.08 15.81
C THR A 456 -23.07 -19.99 16.91
N GLY A 457 -24.37 -19.87 17.19
CA GLY A 457 -25.08 -20.65 18.21
C GLY A 457 -24.83 -20.22 19.66
N SER A 458 -23.96 -19.23 19.91
CA SER A 458 -23.69 -18.74 21.26
C SER A 458 -24.87 -17.95 21.84
N TYR A 459 -25.12 -18.06 23.14
CA TYR A 459 -26.27 -17.44 23.79
C TYR A 459 -26.19 -15.90 23.84
N ILE A 460 -27.31 -15.22 23.56
CA ILE A 460 -27.44 -13.77 23.70
C ILE A 460 -28.26 -13.44 24.95
N ARG A 461 -27.55 -13.02 26.01
CA ARG A 461 -28.17 -12.45 27.22
C ARG A 461 -28.97 -11.19 26.81
N GLY A 462 -30.21 -11.07 27.30
CA GLY A 462 -31.11 -9.96 26.99
C GLY A 462 -32.21 -10.32 25.97
N THR A 463 -31.83 -10.77 24.76
CA THR A 463 -32.82 -11.15 23.73
C THR A 463 -33.29 -12.61 23.80
N ASN A 464 -32.63 -13.45 24.63
CA ASN A 464 -32.89 -14.88 24.76
C ASN A 464 -32.78 -15.66 23.43
N GLY A 465 -31.97 -15.14 22.49
CA GLY A 465 -31.69 -15.76 21.20
C GLY A 465 -30.29 -16.36 21.11
N THR A 466 -29.97 -16.93 19.95
CA THR A 466 -28.63 -17.42 19.60
C THR A 466 -27.95 -16.50 18.58
N SER A 467 -26.63 -16.38 18.68
CA SER A 467 -25.81 -15.63 17.72
C SER A 467 -25.80 -16.31 16.35
N ASN A 468 -25.83 -15.49 15.29
CA ASN A 468 -25.60 -15.93 13.91
C ASN A 468 -24.10 -15.95 13.53
N GLY A 469 -23.21 -15.72 14.50
CA GLY A 469 -21.75 -15.75 14.31
C GLY A 469 -21.19 -14.56 13.53
N ILE A 470 -19.92 -14.68 13.13
CA ILE A 470 -19.18 -13.60 12.47
C ILE A 470 -19.59 -13.38 11.00
N VAL A 471 -20.16 -14.37 10.32
CA VAL A 471 -20.42 -14.30 8.87
C VAL A 471 -21.39 -13.17 8.48
N PRO A 472 -22.57 -13.00 9.12
CA PRO A 472 -23.48 -11.90 8.80
C PRO A 472 -22.90 -10.53 9.15
N MET A 473 -22.14 -10.43 10.25
CA MET A 473 -21.44 -9.19 10.63
C MET A 473 -20.44 -8.79 9.54
N LEU A 474 -19.61 -9.73 9.08
CA LEU A 474 -18.60 -9.46 8.06
C LEU A 474 -19.20 -9.09 6.70
N ARG A 475 -20.44 -9.49 6.39
CA ARG A 475 -21.16 -8.98 5.22
C ARG A 475 -21.51 -7.49 5.33
N VAL A 476 -21.83 -6.99 6.52
CA VAL A 476 -22.03 -5.54 6.74
C VAL A 476 -20.72 -4.76 6.56
N PHE A 477 -19.59 -5.31 7.03
CA PHE A 477 -18.26 -4.74 6.77
C PHE A 477 -17.90 -4.77 5.27
N ASN A 478 -18.21 -5.86 4.56
CA ASN A 478 -18.01 -6.00 3.11
C ASN A 478 -18.77 -4.92 2.34
N ASP A 479 -20.06 -4.77 2.61
CA ASP A 479 -20.89 -3.81 1.89
C ASP A 479 -20.54 -2.36 2.24
N THR A 480 -20.04 -2.11 3.46
CA THR A 480 -19.45 -0.83 3.85
C THR A 480 -18.14 -0.53 3.11
N ALA A 481 -17.25 -1.51 2.94
CA ALA A 481 -16.01 -1.35 2.16
C ALA A 481 -16.29 -1.02 0.68
N ARG A 482 -17.36 -1.60 0.11
CA ARG A 482 -17.85 -1.29 -1.24
C ARG A 482 -18.50 0.08 -1.35
N TYR A 483 -19.27 0.49 -0.33
CA TYR A 483 -19.99 1.76 -0.33
C TYR A 483 -19.05 2.95 -0.16
N VAL A 484 -18.06 2.84 0.73
CA VAL A 484 -17.07 3.89 1.00
C VAL A 484 -15.85 3.72 0.09
N ASP A 485 -16.09 3.76 -1.23
CA ASP A 485 -15.05 3.79 -2.27
C ASP A 485 -14.33 5.15 -2.25
N GLN A 486 -13.00 5.13 -2.17
CA GLN A 486 -12.23 6.22 -1.56
C GLN A 486 -12.11 7.41 -2.51
N GLY A 487 -12.57 8.58 -2.06
CA GLY A 487 -12.33 9.87 -2.72
C GLY A 487 -12.86 9.99 -4.16
N GLY A 488 -13.96 9.32 -4.50
CA GLY A 488 -14.54 9.33 -5.86
C GLY A 488 -13.92 8.31 -6.81
N GLY A 489 -13.57 7.12 -6.30
CA GLY A 489 -12.98 6.04 -7.10
C GLY A 489 -11.47 6.18 -7.33
N LYS A 490 -10.76 6.97 -6.49
CA LYS A 490 -9.28 7.03 -6.54
C LYS A 490 -8.65 5.69 -6.11
N ARG A 491 -9.26 5.01 -5.14
CA ARG A 491 -8.87 3.70 -4.59
C ARG A 491 -10.10 3.02 -3.98
N LYS A 492 -10.21 1.69 -4.08
CA LYS A 492 -11.27 0.93 -3.42
C LYS A 492 -11.03 0.84 -1.90
N GLY A 493 -12.11 0.86 -1.11
CA GLY A 493 -12.04 0.51 0.31
C GLY A 493 -11.56 -0.93 0.49
N ALA A 494 -10.65 -1.16 1.44
CA ALA A 494 -10.01 -2.45 1.63
C ALA A 494 -9.72 -2.70 3.12
N PHE A 495 -10.37 -3.72 3.70
CA PHE A 495 -10.19 -4.13 5.09
C PHE A 495 -9.65 -5.56 5.13
N ALA A 496 -8.62 -5.81 5.94
CA ALA A 496 -8.16 -7.14 6.31
C ALA A 496 -8.72 -7.53 7.68
N ILE A 497 -9.45 -8.64 7.74
CA ILE A 497 -10.05 -9.16 8.96
C ILE A 497 -9.11 -10.20 9.56
N TYR A 498 -8.80 -10.06 10.84
CA TYR A 498 -7.92 -10.94 11.60
C TYR A 498 -8.73 -11.82 12.55
N LEU A 499 -8.48 -13.14 12.49
CA LEU A 499 -9.09 -14.13 13.37
C LEU A 499 -8.05 -15.13 13.90
N GLU A 500 -8.10 -15.47 15.19
CA GLU A 500 -7.28 -16.56 15.76
C GLU A 500 -7.87 -17.94 15.44
N PRO A 501 -7.06 -18.97 15.14
CA PRO A 501 -7.54 -20.27 14.64
C PRO A 501 -8.30 -21.13 15.67
N TRP A 502 -8.41 -20.71 16.93
CA TRP A 502 -9.26 -21.36 17.93
C TRP A 502 -10.72 -20.90 17.88
N HIS A 503 -11.07 -19.87 17.11
CA HIS A 503 -12.44 -19.36 17.07
C HIS A 503 -13.40 -20.38 16.42
N ALA A 504 -14.59 -20.59 16.99
CA ALA A 504 -15.49 -21.65 16.53
C ALA A 504 -16.07 -21.44 15.11
N ASP A 505 -16.11 -20.22 14.58
CA ASP A 505 -16.53 -19.93 13.19
C ASP A 505 -15.34 -20.01 12.19
N ILE A 506 -14.15 -20.49 12.59
CA ILE A 506 -12.94 -20.46 11.75
C ILE A 506 -13.08 -21.15 10.39
N PHE A 507 -13.87 -22.23 10.28
CA PHE A 507 -14.07 -22.91 9.00
C PHE A 507 -14.89 -22.07 8.01
N ASP A 508 -15.94 -21.37 8.48
CA ASP A 508 -16.72 -20.47 7.64
C ASP A 508 -15.91 -19.23 7.24
N PHE A 509 -15.06 -18.72 8.14
CA PHE A 509 -14.12 -17.63 7.88
C PHE A 509 -13.19 -17.92 6.68
N LEU A 510 -12.63 -19.14 6.62
CA LEU A 510 -11.78 -19.61 5.51
C LEU A 510 -12.51 -19.71 4.16
N ASP A 511 -13.84 -19.73 4.19
CA ASP A 511 -14.70 -19.90 3.02
C ASP A 511 -15.21 -18.55 2.44
N LEU A 512 -15.17 -17.46 3.21
CA LEU A 512 -15.80 -16.17 2.88
C LEU A 512 -15.33 -15.55 1.55
N ARG A 513 -14.08 -15.79 1.12
CA ARG A 513 -13.51 -15.25 -0.13
C ARG A 513 -13.65 -16.19 -1.33
N LYS A 514 -14.11 -17.43 -1.14
CA LYS A 514 -14.18 -18.43 -2.23
C LYS A 514 -15.17 -18.01 -3.30
N ASN A 515 -14.83 -18.29 -4.56
CA ASN A 515 -15.68 -17.92 -5.69
C ASN A 515 -16.96 -18.78 -5.75
N HIS A 516 -16.88 -20.05 -5.36
CA HIS A 516 -18.02 -20.97 -5.28
C HIS A 516 -18.70 -20.96 -3.89
N GLY A 517 -19.90 -21.53 -3.81
CA GLY A 517 -20.72 -21.61 -2.60
C GLY A 517 -21.90 -20.62 -2.57
N LYS A 518 -22.57 -20.52 -1.43
CA LYS A 518 -23.75 -19.65 -1.24
C LYS A 518 -23.35 -18.20 -1.02
N GLU A 519 -23.93 -17.27 -1.77
CA GLU A 519 -23.66 -15.83 -1.62
C GLU A 519 -24.00 -15.28 -0.24
N GLU A 520 -24.99 -15.86 0.46
CA GLU A 520 -25.30 -15.45 1.83
C GLU A 520 -24.13 -15.60 2.82
N ASN A 521 -23.16 -16.47 2.47
CA ASN A 521 -21.98 -16.83 3.26
C ASN A 521 -20.68 -16.35 2.59
N ARG A 522 -20.71 -15.25 1.83
CA ARG A 522 -19.54 -14.69 1.14
C ARG A 522 -19.36 -13.19 1.41
N ALA A 523 -18.11 -12.77 1.44
CA ALA A 523 -17.69 -11.38 1.66
C ALA A 523 -16.33 -11.18 0.96
N ARG A 524 -16.36 -11.15 -0.39
CA ARG A 524 -15.16 -11.23 -1.25
C ARG A 524 -14.39 -9.91 -1.39
N ASP A 525 -15.00 -8.78 -1.03
CA ASP A 525 -14.36 -7.47 -1.05
C ASP A 525 -13.48 -7.24 0.20
N LEU A 526 -13.63 -8.09 1.23
CA LEU A 526 -12.74 -8.16 2.39
C LEU A 526 -11.56 -9.10 2.17
N PHE A 527 -10.45 -8.81 2.84
CA PHE A 527 -9.27 -9.67 2.94
C PHE A 527 -9.27 -10.40 4.29
N TYR A 528 -8.59 -11.54 4.37
CA TYR A 528 -8.62 -12.42 5.53
C TYR A 528 -7.21 -12.77 5.99
N ALA A 529 -7.00 -12.79 7.29
CA ALA A 529 -5.71 -13.04 7.93
C ALA A 529 -5.89 -13.90 9.17
N LEU A 530 -4.95 -14.82 9.39
CA LEU A 530 -4.87 -15.63 10.60
C LEU A 530 -3.86 -15.04 11.57
N TRP A 531 -4.25 -14.93 12.83
CA TRP A 531 -3.41 -14.54 13.95
C TRP A 531 -3.08 -15.78 14.76
N ILE A 532 -1.96 -16.43 14.46
CA ILE A 532 -1.71 -17.84 14.80
C ILE A 532 -0.85 -17.95 16.07
N PRO A 533 -1.32 -18.57 17.16
CA PRO A 533 -0.47 -18.91 18.31
C PRO A 533 0.45 -20.09 17.97
N ASP A 534 1.65 -20.10 18.57
CA ASP A 534 2.67 -21.15 18.42
C ASP A 534 2.08 -22.54 18.76
N LEU A 535 1.19 -22.62 19.77
CA LEU A 535 0.50 -23.85 20.16
C LEU A 535 -0.32 -24.49 19.02
N PHE A 536 -0.91 -23.71 18.11
CA PHE A 536 -1.62 -24.29 16.96
C PHE A 536 -0.64 -25.00 16.02
N MET A 537 0.49 -24.35 15.72
CA MET A 537 1.53 -24.92 14.87
C MET A 537 2.13 -26.19 15.49
N GLU A 538 2.41 -26.19 16.81
CA GLU A 538 2.82 -27.37 17.56
C GLU A 538 1.79 -28.52 17.45
N ARG A 539 0.51 -28.23 17.67
CA ARG A 539 -0.60 -29.21 17.60
C ARG A 539 -0.73 -29.81 16.19
N VAL A 540 -0.56 -29.00 15.14
CA VAL A 540 -0.52 -29.49 13.74
C VAL A 540 0.68 -30.41 13.49
N GLN A 541 1.88 -30.02 13.96
CA GLN A 541 3.10 -30.81 13.77
C GLN A 541 3.05 -32.17 14.48
N ARG A 542 2.50 -32.22 15.71
CA ARG A 542 2.36 -33.43 16.51
C ARG A 542 1.12 -34.28 16.18
N ASN A 543 0.30 -33.85 15.22
CA ASN A 543 -1.00 -34.45 14.88
C ASN A 543 -1.95 -34.58 16.09
N GLU A 544 -1.98 -33.56 16.92
CA GLU A 544 -2.84 -33.49 18.10
C GLU A 544 -4.23 -32.89 17.77
N GLN A 545 -5.13 -32.97 18.75
CA GLN A 545 -6.45 -32.33 18.66
C GLN A 545 -6.36 -30.81 18.87
N TRP A 546 -7.32 -30.08 18.32
CA TRP A 546 -7.48 -28.64 18.44
C TRP A 546 -8.92 -28.32 18.86
N SER A 547 -9.03 -27.63 19.98
CA SER A 547 -10.30 -27.20 20.57
C SER A 547 -10.71 -25.83 20.02
N LEU A 548 -11.96 -25.75 19.57
CA LEU A 548 -12.59 -24.54 19.07
C LEU A 548 -13.53 -23.94 20.11
N PHE A 549 -13.38 -22.66 20.38
CA PHE A 549 -14.05 -21.94 21.45
C PHE A 549 -14.86 -20.76 20.92
N CYS A 550 -15.86 -20.35 21.69
CA CYS A 550 -16.46 -19.03 21.56
C CYS A 550 -15.83 -18.09 22.60
N PRO A 551 -15.42 -16.85 22.24
CA PRO A 551 -14.82 -15.91 23.18
C PRO A 551 -15.75 -15.53 24.35
N SER A 552 -17.08 -15.62 24.21
CA SER A 552 -18.01 -15.37 25.33
C SER A 552 -18.02 -16.50 26.38
N GLU A 553 -17.48 -17.67 26.05
CA GLU A 553 -17.41 -18.86 26.93
C GLU A 553 -15.97 -19.11 27.41
N ALA A 554 -14.99 -18.71 26.59
CA ALA A 554 -13.54 -18.76 26.83
C ALA A 554 -12.89 -17.37 26.66
N PRO A 555 -13.21 -16.39 27.53
CA PRO A 555 -12.70 -15.02 27.41
C PRO A 555 -11.19 -14.93 27.69
N GLY A 556 -10.55 -13.84 27.25
CA GLY A 556 -9.13 -13.56 27.53
C GLY A 556 -8.11 -14.27 26.65
N LEU A 557 -8.52 -15.27 25.84
CA LEU A 557 -7.61 -15.95 24.89
C LEU A 557 -6.95 -14.99 23.89
N SER A 558 -7.65 -13.92 23.48
CA SER A 558 -7.11 -12.86 22.61
C SER A 558 -6.30 -11.78 23.34
N ASP A 559 -6.29 -11.81 24.67
CA ASP A 559 -5.67 -10.79 25.54
C ASP A 559 -4.35 -11.27 26.16
N CYS A 560 -3.97 -12.53 25.93
CA CYS A 560 -2.70 -13.14 26.33
C CYS A 560 -2.01 -13.83 25.15
N TRP A 561 -0.71 -14.13 25.28
CA TRP A 561 0.13 -14.79 24.28
C TRP A 561 1.16 -15.71 24.97
N GLY A 562 1.87 -16.54 24.19
CA GLY A 562 2.90 -17.45 24.70
C GLY A 562 2.38 -18.41 25.77
N ASP A 563 3.15 -18.61 26.84
CA ASP A 563 2.82 -19.57 27.90
C ASP A 563 1.53 -19.24 28.65
N GLU A 564 1.19 -17.96 28.81
CA GLU A 564 -0.07 -17.54 29.42
C GLU A 564 -1.26 -18.01 28.57
N PHE A 565 -1.19 -17.79 27.26
CA PHE A 565 -2.18 -18.31 26.31
C PHE A 565 -2.25 -19.84 26.35
N GLN A 566 -1.11 -20.53 26.33
CA GLN A 566 -1.10 -22.00 26.39
C GLN A 566 -1.78 -22.53 27.65
N ASN A 567 -1.51 -21.91 28.80
CA ASN A 567 -2.07 -22.31 30.09
C ASN A 567 -3.58 -22.04 30.18
N LEU A 568 -4.04 -20.87 29.70
CA LEU A 568 -5.45 -20.51 29.65
C LEU A 568 -6.24 -21.42 28.68
N TYR A 569 -5.68 -21.68 27.50
CA TYR A 569 -6.25 -22.58 26.50
C TYR A 569 -6.40 -24.00 27.05
N LYS A 570 -5.33 -24.60 27.58
CA LYS A 570 -5.33 -25.95 28.19
C LYS A 570 -6.20 -26.03 29.46
N LYS A 571 -6.46 -24.91 30.14
CA LYS A 571 -7.46 -24.82 31.21
C LYS A 571 -8.88 -24.94 30.65
N TYR A 572 -9.22 -24.20 29.58
CA TYR A 572 -10.54 -24.29 28.96
C TYR A 572 -10.81 -25.61 28.23
N GLU A 573 -9.78 -26.29 27.72
CA GLU A 573 -9.89 -27.70 27.27
C GLU A 573 -10.33 -28.62 28.43
N ARG A 574 -9.69 -28.52 29.60
CA ARG A 574 -10.02 -29.31 30.81
C ARG A 574 -11.38 -28.96 31.42
N GLU A 575 -11.81 -27.71 31.33
CA GLU A 575 -13.15 -27.26 31.77
C GLU A 575 -14.28 -27.67 30.81
N GLY A 576 -13.98 -28.34 29.69
CA GLY A 576 -15.00 -28.80 28.74
C GLY A 576 -15.69 -27.67 27.95
N LYS A 577 -15.05 -26.50 27.85
CA LYS A 577 -15.64 -25.29 27.21
C LYS A 577 -15.54 -25.27 25.68
N ALA A 578 -14.92 -26.28 25.07
CA ALA A 578 -14.79 -26.36 23.63
C ALA A 578 -16.16 -26.60 22.98
N LYS A 579 -16.60 -25.71 22.07
CA LYS A 579 -17.81 -25.92 21.26
C LYS A 579 -17.65 -27.09 20.29
N LYS A 580 -16.42 -27.33 19.84
CA LYS A 580 -16.06 -28.41 18.91
C LYS A 580 -14.59 -28.75 19.10
N VAL A 581 -14.24 -30.04 18.99
CA VAL A 581 -12.85 -30.50 18.91
C VAL A 581 -12.63 -31.09 17.50
N VAL A 582 -11.51 -30.76 16.88
CA VAL A 582 -11.11 -31.22 15.53
C VAL A 582 -9.64 -31.63 15.53
N SER A 583 -9.19 -32.48 14.62
CA SER A 583 -7.74 -32.64 14.41
C SER A 583 -7.16 -31.29 13.97
N ALA A 584 -6.03 -30.88 14.55
CA ALA A 584 -5.33 -29.66 14.15
C ALA A 584 -4.97 -29.69 12.65
N GLN A 585 -4.59 -30.86 12.14
CA GLN A 585 -4.29 -31.06 10.72
C GLN A 585 -5.52 -30.88 9.82
N SER A 586 -6.73 -31.23 10.26
CA SER A 586 -7.96 -30.97 9.49
C SER A 586 -8.22 -29.48 9.29
N LEU A 587 -7.97 -28.65 10.32
CA LEU A 587 -8.03 -27.20 10.17
C LEU A 587 -6.89 -26.69 9.28
N TRP A 588 -5.67 -27.21 9.46
CA TRP A 588 -4.50 -26.89 8.62
C TRP A 588 -4.78 -27.09 7.12
N PHE A 589 -5.29 -28.26 6.72
CA PHE A 589 -5.64 -28.51 5.32
C PHE A 589 -6.78 -27.59 4.81
N GLY A 590 -7.70 -27.16 5.68
CA GLY A 590 -8.67 -26.12 5.37
C GLY A 590 -8.02 -24.77 5.03
N ILE A 591 -7.03 -24.36 5.81
CA ILE A 591 -6.24 -23.12 5.59
C ILE A 591 -5.51 -23.19 4.25
N LEU A 592 -4.74 -24.27 4.01
CA LEU A 592 -3.99 -24.45 2.77
C LEU A 592 -4.90 -24.46 1.53
N LYS A 593 -6.08 -25.11 1.64
CA LYS A 593 -7.07 -25.14 0.56
C LYS A 593 -7.60 -23.74 0.23
N ALA A 594 -7.92 -22.94 1.25
CA ALA A 594 -8.33 -21.54 1.03
C ALA A 594 -7.20 -20.72 0.36
N GLN A 595 -5.95 -20.92 0.78
CA GLN A 595 -4.79 -20.23 0.20
C GLN A 595 -4.56 -20.60 -1.26
N ILE A 596 -4.66 -21.88 -1.62
CA ILE A 596 -4.52 -22.34 -3.01
C ILE A 596 -5.68 -21.82 -3.89
N GLU A 597 -6.91 -21.76 -3.36
CA GLU A 597 -8.08 -21.27 -4.11
C GLU A 597 -8.17 -19.74 -4.24
N THR A 598 -7.62 -18.97 -3.29
CA THR A 598 -7.89 -17.51 -3.18
C THR A 598 -6.67 -16.62 -2.97
N GLY A 599 -5.48 -17.19 -2.75
CA GLY A 599 -4.26 -16.50 -2.33
C GLY A 599 -4.22 -16.12 -0.84
N THR A 600 -5.27 -16.44 -0.07
CA THR A 600 -5.51 -15.99 1.32
C THR A 600 -6.18 -17.11 2.15
N PRO A 601 -6.18 -17.12 3.49
CA PRO A 601 -5.79 -16.04 4.39
C PRO A 601 -4.28 -15.82 4.47
N TYR A 602 -3.91 -14.60 4.89
CA TYR A 602 -2.56 -14.25 5.30
C TYR A 602 -2.14 -15.04 6.56
N MET A 603 -0.83 -15.24 6.76
CA MET A 603 -0.27 -16.01 7.88
C MET A 603 0.62 -15.13 8.75
N LEU A 604 0.19 -14.85 9.98
CA LEU A 604 0.97 -14.11 10.97
C LEU A 604 1.01 -14.87 12.29
N TYR A 605 2.16 -14.85 12.96
CA TYR A 605 2.42 -15.65 14.16
C TYR A 605 2.33 -14.78 15.41
N LYS A 606 1.17 -14.81 16.06
CA LYS A 606 0.77 -14.00 17.23
C LYS A 606 1.86 -13.89 18.28
N ASP A 607 2.38 -15.03 18.71
CA ASP A 607 3.33 -15.09 19.82
C ASP A 607 4.68 -14.50 19.42
N THR A 608 5.13 -14.71 18.18
CA THR A 608 6.33 -14.09 17.65
C THR A 608 6.19 -12.59 17.42
N CYS A 609 5.02 -12.12 17.00
CA CYS A 609 4.70 -10.69 16.90
C CYS A 609 4.77 -9.99 18.26
N ASN A 610 4.17 -10.59 19.29
CA ASN A 610 4.15 -10.03 20.65
C ASN A 610 5.53 -10.09 21.33
N ARG A 611 6.18 -11.27 21.33
CA ARG A 611 7.50 -11.54 21.92
C ARG A 611 8.62 -10.64 21.38
N LYS A 612 8.47 -10.17 20.14
CA LYS A 612 9.48 -9.38 19.41
C LYS A 612 8.98 -7.99 19.03
N SER A 613 8.13 -7.36 19.86
CA SER A 613 7.66 -5.99 19.68
C SER A 613 8.14 -5.08 20.79
N ASN A 614 8.63 -3.90 20.44
CA ASN A 614 8.95 -2.86 21.41
C ASN A 614 7.71 -2.26 22.12
N GLN A 615 6.50 -2.56 21.62
CA GLN A 615 5.23 -2.15 22.24
C GLN A 615 4.67 -3.19 23.23
N GLN A 616 5.41 -4.27 23.56
CA GLN A 616 4.92 -5.32 24.46
C GLN A 616 4.55 -4.84 25.89
N ASN A 617 4.99 -3.64 26.30
CA ASN A 617 4.60 -3.01 27.57
C ASN A 617 3.18 -2.43 27.56
N LEU A 618 2.52 -2.30 26.40
CA LEU A 618 1.16 -1.77 26.26
C LEU A 618 0.07 -2.83 26.48
N GLY A 619 0.41 -4.10 26.25
CA GLY A 619 -0.50 -5.24 26.28
C GLY A 619 -0.42 -6.09 25.01
N THR A 620 -1.28 -7.10 24.91
CA THR A 620 -1.27 -8.04 23.79
C THR A 620 -1.71 -7.39 22.47
N ILE A 621 -0.84 -7.45 21.46
CA ILE A 621 -1.11 -7.05 20.07
C ILE A 621 -2.00 -8.12 19.42
N LYS A 622 -3.11 -7.66 18.82
CA LYS A 622 -4.22 -8.52 18.34
C LYS A 622 -4.27 -8.73 16.84
N SER A 623 -3.56 -7.93 16.05
CA SER A 623 -3.59 -8.02 14.58
C SER A 623 -2.41 -7.31 13.94
N SER A 624 -2.38 -7.33 12.61
CA SER A 624 -1.59 -6.44 11.78
C SER A 624 -2.52 -5.55 10.92
N ASN A 625 -1.96 -4.74 10.02
CA ASN A 625 -2.70 -3.89 9.08
C ASN A 625 -3.21 -4.66 7.84
N LEU A 626 -3.71 -3.92 6.84
CA LEU A 626 -4.11 -4.46 5.53
C LEU A 626 -3.00 -5.24 4.80
N CYS A 627 -1.74 -4.81 4.92
CA CYS A 627 -0.62 -5.31 4.13
C CYS A 627 0.37 -6.21 4.90
N THR A 628 0.09 -6.54 6.17
CA THR A 628 0.81 -7.49 7.03
C THR A 628 2.23 -7.08 7.48
N GLU A 629 2.62 -5.82 7.32
CA GLU A 629 3.92 -5.28 7.77
C GLU A 629 3.87 -4.54 9.12
N ILE A 630 2.69 -4.12 9.60
CA ILE A 630 2.55 -3.27 10.80
C ILE A 630 2.11 -4.07 12.01
N ILE A 631 2.86 -4.01 13.11
CA ILE A 631 2.64 -4.77 14.33
C ILE A 631 2.56 -3.79 15.51
N GLU A 632 1.41 -3.11 15.60
CA GLU A 632 1.13 -2.05 16.56
C GLU A 632 -0.03 -2.43 17.50
N PHE A 633 0.05 -1.97 18.75
CA PHE A 633 -0.96 -2.21 19.78
C PHE A 633 -2.30 -1.52 19.45
N THR A 634 -3.40 -2.18 19.83
CA THR A 634 -4.77 -1.67 19.64
C THR A 634 -5.63 -1.96 20.86
N SER A 635 -6.52 -1.05 21.19
CA SER A 635 -7.51 -1.19 22.26
C SER A 635 -8.84 -0.54 21.87
N PRO A 636 -9.95 -0.76 22.59
CA PRO A 636 -11.22 -0.09 22.29
C PRO A 636 -11.16 1.45 22.32
N THR A 637 -10.10 2.01 22.90
CA THR A 637 -9.82 3.44 22.98
C THR A 637 -8.65 3.88 22.08
N GLU A 638 -7.96 2.97 21.39
CA GLU A 638 -6.72 3.25 20.64
C GLU A 638 -6.67 2.47 19.33
N THR A 639 -6.74 3.21 18.22
CA THR A 639 -6.56 2.69 16.86
C THR A 639 -5.15 3.01 16.42
N ALA A 640 -4.34 2.01 16.11
CA ALA A 640 -2.96 2.22 15.69
C ALA A 640 -2.89 2.84 14.28
N VAL A 641 -1.82 3.58 13.98
CA VAL A 641 -1.73 4.48 12.82
C VAL A 641 -0.32 4.46 12.24
N CYS A 642 -0.21 4.01 11.00
CA CYS A 642 1.08 3.83 10.36
C CYS A 642 1.47 4.98 9.41
N ASN A 643 2.68 5.52 9.62
CA ASN A 643 3.27 6.64 8.89
C ASN A 643 4.46 6.13 8.06
N LEU A 644 4.33 6.12 6.73
CA LEU A 644 5.16 5.30 5.83
C LEU A 644 6.02 6.09 4.83
N ALA A 645 7.27 5.66 4.65
CA ALA A 645 8.14 6.10 3.55
C ALA A 645 9.11 4.97 3.12
N SER A 646 9.45 4.91 1.84
CA SER A 646 10.31 3.87 1.25
C SER A 646 11.60 4.45 0.68
N ILE A 647 12.74 3.87 1.04
CA ILE A 647 14.08 4.23 0.53
C ILE A 647 14.35 3.49 -0.80
N ALA A 648 14.91 4.19 -1.79
CA ALA A 648 15.20 3.63 -3.11
C ALA A 648 16.61 3.06 -3.19
N LEU A 649 16.75 1.78 -2.84
CA LEU A 649 18.05 1.07 -2.73
C LEU A 649 18.97 1.19 -3.98
N PRO A 650 18.47 1.24 -5.23
CA PRO A 650 19.34 1.37 -6.41
C PRO A 650 20.14 2.67 -6.48
N ARG A 651 19.73 3.73 -5.76
CA ARG A 651 20.45 5.01 -5.73
C ARG A 651 21.76 4.96 -4.95
N PHE A 652 21.92 3.96 -4.09
CA PHE A 652 23.11 3.77 -3.25
C PHE A 652 24.15 2.87 -3.92
N VAL A 653 23.87 2.33 -5.11
CA VAL A 653 24.91 1.68 -5.93
C VAL A 653 25.75 2.76 -6.60
N ARG A 654 27.06 2.72 -6.35
CA ARG A 654 28.06 3.67 -6.84
C ARG A 654 29.14 2.95 -7.63
N GLU A 655 29.80 3.67 -8.53
CA GLU A 655 31.01 3.20 -9.21
C GLU A 655 32.25 3.63 -8.44
N LYS A 656 33.26 2.77 -8.37
CA LYS A 656 34.56 3.07 -7.74
C LYS A 656 35.29 4.11 -8.58
N ASP A 657 36.08 4.95 -7.92
CA ASP A 657 36.98 5.93 -8.54
C ASP A 657 36.30 7.01 -9.42
N VAL A 658 34.97 7.09 -9.41
CA VAL A 658 34.18 8.16 -10.04
C VAL A 658 33.83 9.23 -9.00
N PRO A 659 34.13 10.52 -9.22
CA PRO A 659 33.75 11.59 -8.31
C PRO A 659 32.24 11.65 -8.06
N ILE A 660 31.83 12.00 -6.84
CA ILE A 660 30.42 11.99 -6.40
C ILE A 660 29.51 12.81 -7.33
N GLU A 661 30.02 13.95 -7.83
CA GLU A 661 29.34 14.88 -8.72
C GLU A 661 29.28 14.39 -10.19
N SER A 662 30.17 13.48 -10.56
CA SER A 662 30.31 12.93 -11.91
C SER A 662 29.66 11.56 -12.09
N HIS A 663 29.08 10.96 -11.04
CA HIS A 663 28.38 9.69 -11.16
C HIS A 663 27.24 9.77 -12.20
N PRO A 664 27.09 8.74 -13.06
CA PRO A 664 26.00 8.70 -14.02
C PRO A 664 24.65 8.81 -13.30
N ALA A 665 23.77 9.66 -13.81
CA ALA A 665 22.47 9.95 -13.20
C ALA A 665 21.60 8.69 -13.00
N LYS A 666 21.85 7.63 -13.78
CA LYS A 666 21.17 6.34 -13.72
C LYS A 666 22.11 5.22 -14.15
N LEU A 667 22.42 4.29 -13.24
CA LEU A 667 23.01 2.99 -13.60
C LEU A 667 21.93 2.04 -14.12
N VAL A 668 22.27 1.22 -15.11
CA VAL A 668 21.41 0.18 -15.71
C VAL A 668 22.29 -1.03 -16.02
N GLY A 669 21.69 -2.22 -16.09
CA GLY A 669 22.40 -3.46 -16.40
C GLY A 669 23.31 -3.98 -15.27
N SER A 670 23.76 -5.22 -15.41
CA SER A 670 24.77 -5.87 -14.58
C SER A 670 26.19 -5.71 -15.12
N ASN A 671 26.34 -5.31 -16.39
CA ASN A 671 27.61 -4.93 -16.99
C ASN A 671 28.29 -3.82 -16.16
N GLY A 672 29.59 -3.98 -15.89
CA GLY A 672 30.37 -3.07 -15.04
C GLY A 672 30.26 -3.30 -13.52
N SER A 673 29.44 -4.25 -13.06
CA SER A 673 29.20 -4.60 -11.64
C SER A 673 30.46 -4.74 -10.77
N LYS A 674 31.56 -5.30 -11.28
CA LYS A 674 32.84 -5.45 -10.55
C LYS A 674 33.42 -4.11 -10.06
N ASN A 675 33.15 -3.03 -10.79
CA ASN A 675 33.57 -1.67 -10.46
C ASN A 675 32.55 -0.94 -9.58
N ARG A 676 31.50 -1.61 -9.09
CA ARG A 676 30.46 -1.00 -8.26
C ARG A 676 30.56 -1.41 -6.79
N TYR A 677 29.95 -0.62 -5.92
CA TYR A 677 29.80 -0.88 -4.48
C TYR A 677 28.49 -0.26 -3.95
N PHE A 678 28.10 -0.61 -2.72
CA PHE A 678 26.92 -0.06 -2.05
C PHE A 678 27.31 0.96 -0.98
N ASP A 679 26.74 2.16 -1.05
CA ASP A 679 27.03 3.33 -0.23
C ASP A 679 26.16 3.35 1.05
N PHE A 680 26.69 2.73 2.11
CA PHE A 680 26.02 2.64 3.42
C PHE A 680 25.98 3.97 4.18
N ASP A 681 26.96 4.86 3.99
CA ASP A 681 26.99 6.17 4.64
C ASP A 681 25.91 7.10 4.08
N LYS A 682 25.67 7.06 2.76
CA LYS A 682 24.54 7.78 2.18
C LYS A 682 23.21 7.15 2.61
N LEU A 683 23.12 5.83 2.75
CA LEU A 683 21.93 5.15 3.27
C LEU A 683 21.62 5.61 4.70
N ALA A 684 22.64 5.75 5.54
CA ALA A 684 22.55 6.29 6.89
C ALA A 684 21.99 7.73 6.91
N GLU A 685 22.53 8.64 6.09
CA GLU A 685 22.07 10.04 5.98
C GLU A 685 20.59 10.15 5.54
N ILE A 686 20.21 9.38 4.51
CA ILE A 686 18.84 9.35 4.00
C ILE A 686 17.89 8.78 5.04
N THR A 687 18.25 7.67 5.69
CA THR A 687 17.45 7.05 6.76
C THR A 687 17.18 8.03 7.91
N SER A 688 18.20 8.74 8.38
CA SER A 688 18.04 9.74 9.43
C SER A 688 17.11 10.88 9.02
N THR A 689 17.15 11.32 7.76
CA THR A 689 16.24 12.35 7.25
C THR A 689 14.79 11.82 7.15
N VAL A 690 14.61 10.60 6.64
CA VAL A 690 13.28 9.95 6.56
C VAL A 690 12.66 9.79 7.96
N THR A 691 13.45 9.40 8.97
CA THR A 691 12.99 9.29 10.37
C THR A 691 12.43 10.61 10.89
N CYS A 692 13.16 11.71 10.70
CA CYS A 692 12.71 13.05 11.10
C CYS A 692 11.44 13.49 10.35
N ASN A 693 11.34 13.18 9.07
CA ASN A 693 10.17 13.53 8.25
C ASN A 693 8.91 12.77 8.71
N LEU A 694 9.05 11.46 8.97
CA LEU A 694 7.96 10.63 9.48
C LEU A 694 7.54 11.05 10.90
N ASN A 695 8.47 11.47 11.78
CA ASN A 695 8.11 12.02 13.08
C ASN A 695 7.30 13.33 12.96
N LYS A 696 7.69 14.26 12.08
CA LYS A 696 6.92 15.50 11.83
C LYS A 696 5.52 15.23 11.25
N ILE A 697 5.36 14.18 10.45
CA ILE A 697 4.06 13.77 9.90
C ILE A 697 3.05 13.41 11.01
N ILE A 698 3.50 12.86 12.14
CA ILE A 698 2.61 12.49 13.27
C ILE A 698 1.86 13.71 13.81
N ASP A 699 2.55 14.85 13.97
CA ASP A 699 1.96 16.05 14.55
C ASP A 699 1.11 16.84 13.55
N ILE A 700 1.41 16.74 12.25
CA ILE A 700 0.74 17.46 11.17
C ILE A 700 -0.49 16.70 10.63
N ASN A 701 -0.52 15.38 10.76
CA ASN A 701 -1.57 14.53 10.21
C ASN A 701 -2.97 14.88 10.75
N TYR A 702 -3.93 15.04 9.83
CA TYR A 702 -5.35 15.10 10.15
C TYR A 702 -5.88 13.69 10.45
N TYR A 703 -6.21 13.43 11.71
CA TYR A 703 -6.80 12.16 12.14
C TYR A 703 -8.32 12.16 11.90
N PRO A 704 -8.88 11.16 11.20
CA PRO A 704 -10.33 11.09 10.96
C PRO A 704 -11.13 10.71 12.22
N ILE A 705 -10.48 10.14 13.24
CA ILE A 705 -11.06 9.67 14.50
C ILE A 705 -10.09 9.92 15.67
N GLU A 706 -10.61 10.17 16.87
CA GLU A 706 -9.79 10.53 18.04
C GLU A 706 -9.00 9.34 18.62
N THR A 707 -9.52 8.10 18.49
CA THR A 707 -8.81 6.86 18.87
C THR A 707 -7.49 6.70 18.11
N ALA A 708 -7.46 7.14 16.84
CA ALA A 708 -6.27 7.16 15.99
C ALA A 708 -5.27 8.24 16.41
N ARG A 709 -5.76 9.45 16.70
CA ARG A 709 -4.93 10.55 17.21
C ARG A 709 -4.27 10.18 18.53
N ARG A 710 -5.03 9.62 19.47
CA ARG A 710 -4.54 9.17 20.78
C ARG A 710 -3.37 8.20 20.64
N SER A 711 -3.56 7.09 19.92
CA SER A 711 -2.52 6.06 19.75
C SER A 711 -1.24 6.64 19.13
N ASN A 712 -1.36 7.39 18.03
CA ASN A 712 -0.19 7.91 17.32
C ASN A 712 0.57 8.97 18.15
N MET A 713 -0.12 9.80 18.94
CA MET A 713 0.56 10.78 19.81
C MET A 713 1.26 10.14 21.00
N ARG A 714 0.71 9.05 21.56
CA ARG A 714 1.27 8.35 22.73
C ARG A 714 2.48 7.47 22.40
N HIS A 715 2.43 6.77 21.27
CA HIS A 715 3.45 5.77 20.91
C HIS A 715 4.35 6.21 19.75
N ARG A 716 3.90 7.18 18.96
CA ARG A 716 4.63 7.78 17.83
C ARG A 716 5.30 6.79 16.84
N PRO A 717 4.65 5.68 16.43
CA PRO A 717 5.26 4.71 15.51
C PRO A 717 5.44 5.29 14.10
N ILE A 718 6.51 4.83 13.43
CA ILE A 718 6.76 5.07 12.02
C ILE A 718 7.13 3.74 11.33
N GLY A 719 7.04 3.72 10.00
CA GLY A 719 7.43 2.56 9.19
C GLY A 719 8.30 2.97 8.00
N ILE A 720 9.62 2.78 8.17
CA ILE A 720 10.59 2.92 7.09
C ILE A 720 10.65 1.59 6.33
N GLY A 721 10.40 1.64 5.02
CA GLY A 721 10.54 0.53 4.11
C GLY A 721 11.62 0.77 3.04
N VAL A 722 11.71 -0.16 2.10
CA VAL A 722 12.65 -0.09 0.96
C VAL A 722 11.90 -0.32 -0.35
N GLN A 723 12.58 -0.07 -1.47
CA GLN A 723 12.15 -0.49 -2.81
C GLN A 723 13.36 -0.70 -3.72
N GLY A 724 13.19 -1.51 -4.77
CA GLY A 724 14.24 -1.81 -5.74
C GLY A 724 15.37 -2.69 -5.21
N LEU A 725 15.10 -3.62 -4.28
CA LEU A 725 16.13 -4.57 -3.82
C LEU A 725 16.64 -5.44 -4.99
N ALA A 726 15.73 -5.93 -5.85
CA ALA A 726 16.10 -6.70 -7.04
C ALA A 726 16.93 -5.87 -8.04
N ASP A 727 16.53 -4.63 -8.35
CA ASP A 727 17.33 -3.71 -9.17
C ASP A 727 18.74 -3.53 -8.57
N THR A 728 18.86 -3.42 -7.25
CA THR A 728 20.13 -3.22 -6.53
C THR A 728 21.07 -4.42 -6.69
N PHE A 729 20.55 -5.65 -6.50
CA PHE A 729 21.35 -6.86 -6.72
C PHE A 729 21.81 -6.99 -8.17
N ILE A 730 20.92 -6.72 -9.14
CA ILE A 730 21.24 -6.76 -10.57
C ILE A 730 22.34 -5.74 -10.91
N LEU A 731 22.25 -4.50 -10.42
CA LEU A 731 23.28 -3.47 -10.64
C LEU A 731 24.66 -3.86 -10.08
N LEU A 732 24.68 -4.67 -9.03
CA LEU A 732 25.89 -5.23 -8.40
C LEU A 732 26.30 -6.61 -8.97
N GLY A 733 25.60 -7.11 -10.00
CA GLY A 733 25.91 -8.41 -10.62
C GLY A 733 25.61 -9.63 -9.73
N MET A 734 24.78 -9.47 -8.70
CA MET A 734 24.46 -10.50 -7.72
C MET A 734 23.17 -11.24 -8.11
N PRO A 735 23.19 -12.58 -8.30
CA PRO A 735 21.98 -13.39 -8.31
C PRO A 735 21.19 -13.22 -7.02
N PHE A 736 19.86 -13.15 -7.09
CA PHE A 736 19.02 -12.92 -5.91
C PHE A 736 19.21 -14.01 -4.82
N ASP A 737 19.48 -15.25 -5.22
CA ASP A 737 19.71 -16.40 -4.33
C ASP A 737 21.20 -16.65 -3.99
N SER A 738 22.09 -15.69 -4.29
CA SER A 738 23.51 -15.75 -3.95
C SER A 738 23.80 -15.47 -2.45
N PRO A 739 24.90 -15.98 -1.88
CA PRO A 739 25.35 -15.61 -0.53
C PRO A 739 25.63 -14.11 -0.38
N GLU A 740 26.16 -13.47 -1.42
CA GLU A 740 26.49 -12.05 -1.45
C GLU A 740 25.23 -11.18 -1.35
N ALA A 741 24.16 -11.54 -2.07
CA ALA A 741 22.85 -10.88 -1.95
C ALA A 741 22.21 -11.08 -0.58
N GLN A 742 22.38 -12.25 0.05
CA GLN A 742 21.92 -12.53 1.42
C GLN A 742 22.65 -11.65 2.45
N GLN A 743 23.97 -11.54 2.36
CA GLN A 743 24.75 -10.66 3.25
C GLN A 743 24.41 -9.18 3.04
N LEU A 744 24.32 -8.71 1.78
CA LEU A 744 23.94 -7.33 1.48
C LEU A 744 22.52 -6.99 1.97
N ASN A 745 21.58 -7.94 1.87
CA ASN A 745 20.25 -7.83 2.47
C ASN A 745 20.35 -7.60 3.99
N LYS A 746 21.18 -8.36 4.71
CA LYS A 746 21.40 -8.16 6.15
C LYS A 746 21.97 -6.76 6.44
N ASP A 747 23.03 -6.37 5.74
CA ASP A 747 23.76 -5.12 5.97
C ASP A 747 22.92 -3.86 5.70
N ILE A 748 22.06 -3.90 4.68
CA ILE A 748 21.12 -2.80 4.34
C ILE A 748 20.15 -2.57 5.49
N PHE A 749 19.51 -3.63 6.00
CA PHE A 749 18.52 -3.50 7.07
C PHE A 749 19.15 -3.21 8.44
N GLU A 750 20.35 -3.73 8.69
CA GLU A 750 21.15 -3.35 9.86
C GLU A 750 21.43 -1.84 9.88
N THR A 751 21.85 -1.28 8.73
CA THR A 751 22.13 0.15 8.56
C THR A 751 20.88 1.01 8.74
N ILE A 752 19.75 0.61 8.14
CA ILE A 752 18.48 1.33 8.29
C ILE A 752 18.03 1.35 9.76
N TYR A 753 18.06 0.21 10.45
CA TYR A 753 17.60 0.15 11.84
C TYR A 753 18.50 0.96 12.79
N TYR A 754 19.82 0.83 12.66
CA TYR A 754 20.78 1.58 13.47
C TYR A 754 20.62 3.10 13.30
N HIS A 755 20.50 3.59 12.06
CA HIS A 755 20.37 5.02 11.79
C HIS A 755 18.99 5.60 12.06
N ALA A 756 17.93 4.78 12.00
CA ALA A 756 16.60 5.16 12.48
C ALA A 756 16.58 5.31 14.00
N LEU A 757 17.19 4.36 14.75
CA LEU A 757 17.36 4.47 16.21
C LEU A 757 18.16 5.73 16.58
N LYS A 758 19.30 5.96 15.92
CA LYS A 758 20.15 7.15 16.15
C LYS A 758 19.42 8.47 15.89
N ALA A 759 18.63 8.55 14.83
CA ALA A 759 17.82 9.72 14.54
C ALA A 759 16.68 9.91 15.56
N SER A 760 16.00 8.82 15.95
CA SER A 760 14.93 8.87 16.95
C SER A 760 15.44 9.23 18.35
N ALA A 761 16.64 8.77 18.75
CA ALA A 761 17.33 9.22 19.96
C ALA A 761 17.75 10.70 19.88
N GLY A 762 18.24 11.14 18.72
CA GLY A 762 18.56 12.55 18.48
C GLY A 762 17.35 13.50 18.51
N LEU A 763 16.14 12.98 18.22
CA LEU A 763 14.87 13.68 18.43
C LEU A 763 14.46 13.66 19.91
N ALA A 764 14.61 12.52 20.61
CA ALA A 764 14.30 12.41 22.03
C ALA A 764 15.15 13.34 22.90
N ALA A 765 16.43 13.52 22.56
CA ALA A 765 17.31 14.50 23.21
C ALA A 765 16.82 15.96 23.10
N LYS A 766 15.94 16.27 22.14
CA LYS A 766 15.40 17.63 21.89
C LYS A 766 13.96 17.79 22.39
N GLU A 767 13.14 16.77 22.23
CA GLU A 767 11.68 16.82 22.42
C GLU A 767 11.16 15.91 23.55
N GLY A 768 12.06 15.15 24.21
CA GLY A 768 11.74 14.05 25.11
C GLY A 768 11.36 12.75 24.36
N PRO A 769 11.45 11.58 25.01
CA PRO A 769 10.96 10.32 24.44
C PRO A 769 9.43 10.33 24.22
N TYR A 770 8.88 9.29 23.59
CA TYR A 770 7.42 9.11 23.51
C TYR A 770 6.81 8.76 24.87
N GLU A 771 5.52 9.08 25.08
CA GLU A 771 4.82 8.99 26.37
C GLU A 771 4.95 7.62 27.04
N THR A 772 4.91 6.54 26.25
CA THR A 772 4.92 5.16 26.74
C THR A 772 6.28 4.47 26.57
N TYR A 773 7.38 5.24 26.57
CA TYR A 773 8.74 4.72 26.49
C TYR A 773 9.11 3.89 27.72
N ASP A 774 8.75 4.34 28.91
CA ASP A 774 9.13 3.66 30.15
C ASP A 774 8.50 2.26 30.23
N GLY A 775 9.35 1.27 30.55
CA GLY A 775 8.98 -0.13 30.63
C GLY A 775 9.02 -0.89 29.29
N SER A 776 9.20 -0.19 28.16
CA SER A 776 9.46 -0.82 26.86
C SER A 776 10.78 -1.61 26.86
N PRO A 777 10.97 -2.56 25.93
CA PRO A 777 12.25 -3.22 25.72
C PRO A 777 13.42 -2.25 25.50
N VAL A 778 13.27 -1.24 24.63
CA VAL A 778 14.35 -0.28 24.37
C VAL A 778 14.74 0.51 25.63
N SER A 779 13.79 0.83 26.53
CA SER A 779 14.10 1.48 27.81
C SER A 779 14.85 0.58 28.79
N LYS A 780 14.89 -0.73 28.53
CA LYS A 780 15.67 -1.74 29.25
C LYS A 780 16.98 -2.09 28.51
N GLY A 781 17.31 -1.34 27.46
CA GLY A 781 18.48 -1.59 26.61
C GLY A 781 18.33 -2.77 25.65
N ILE A 782 17.12 -3.31 25.46
CA ILE A 782 16.83 -4.44 24.57
C ILE A 782 16.37 -3.89 23.20
N LEU A 783 17.16 -4.14 22.17
CA LEU A 783 16.90 -3.76 20.77
C LEU A 783 16.38 -4.96 19.97
N GLN A 784 15.92 -4.71 18.74
CA GLN A 784 15.34 -5.77 17.91
C GLN A 784 16.24 -7.00 17.72
N PRO A 785 17.56 -6.89 17.42
CA PRO A 785 18.42 -8.08 17.26
C PRO A 785 18.46 -8.97 18.50
N ASP A 786 18.37 -8.40 19.70
CA ASP A 786 18.38 -9.15 20.97
C ASP A 786 17.13 -10.02 21.10
N MET A 787 15.97 -9.53 20.66
CA MET A 787 14.70 -10.29 20.63
C MET A 787 14.73 -11.48 19.65
N TRP A 788 15.72 -11.51 18.75
CA TRP A 788 16.00 -12.64 17.85
C TRP A 788 17.17 -13.49 18.32
N ASN A 789 17.85 -13.13 19.42
CA ASN A 789 19.13 -13.69 19.86
C ASN A 789 20.24 -13.58 18.79
N VAL A 790 20.24 -12.48 18.03
CA VAL A 790 21.23 -12.19 16.98
C VAL A 790 22.20 -11.13 17.46
N VAL A 791 23.49 -11.47 17.43
CA VAL A 791 24.58 -10.49 17.58
C VAL A 791 24.69 -9.72 16.25
N PRO A 792 24.57 -8.37 16.26
CA PRO A 792 24.80 -7.54 15.07
C PRO A 792 26.24 -7.61 14.56
N SER A 793 26.50 -7.01 13.40
CA SER A 793 27.88 -6.86 12.89
C SER A 793 28.63 -5.72 13.60
N ASP A 794 29.94 -5.65 13.36
CA ASP A 794 30.82 -4.56 13.78
C ASP A 794 30.75 -3.31 12.88
N ARG A 795 29.94 -3.35 11.80
CA ARG A 795 29.72 -2.24 10.86
C ARG A 795 29.28 -0.94 11.55
N TRP A 796 28.50 -1.06 12.63
CA TRP A 796 27.97 0.08 13.38
C TRP A 796 28.19 -0.09 14.89
N ASN A 797 28.37 1.02 15.62
CA ASN A 797 28.72 0.99 17.04
C ASN A 797 27.48 0.75 17.93
N TRP A 798 27.02 -0.51 17.98
CA TRP A 798 25.89 -0.95 18.79
C TRP A 798 26.00 -0.62 20.30
N PRO A 799 27.18 -0.68 20.96
CA PRO A 799 27.34 -0.17 22.32
C PRO A 799 27.00 1.32 22.46
N ALA A 800 27.53 2.18 21.58
CA ALA A 800 27.32 3.62 21.68
C ALA A 800 25.86 4.05 21.46
N ILE A 801 25.12 3.38 20.57
CA ILE A 801 23.68 3.68 20.43
C ILE A 801 22.87 3.21 21.65
N ARG A 802 23.25 2.10 22.31
CA ARG A 802 22.61 1.68 23.57
C ARG A 802 22.86 2.69 24.68
N GLU A 803 24.09 3.18 24.84
CA GLU A 803 24.44 4.23 25.80
C GLU A 803 23.64 5.52 25.53
N MET A 804 23.55 5.95 24.26
CA MET A 804 22.74 7.09 23.86
C MET A 804 21.26 6.90 24.24
N ILE A 805 20.67 5.74 23.93
CA ILE A 805 19.27 5.42 24.26
C ILE A 805 19.05 5.37 25.78
N SER A 806 19.98 4.82 26.56
CA SER A 806 19.85 4.84 28.03
C SER A 806 19.88 6.25 28.62
N ASN A 807 20.54 7.20 27.96
CA ASN A 807 20.68 8.58 28.43
C ASN A 807 19.51 9.51 28.02
N VAL A 808 18.93 9.33 26.82
CA VAL A 808 17.89 10.26 26.29
C VAL A 808 16.60 9.58 25.80
N GLY A 809 16.56 8.26 25.73
CA GLY A 809 15.47 7.49 25.13
C GLY A 809 15.38 7.60 23.61
N ILE A 810 14.21 7.25 23.06
CA ILE A 810 13.88 7.42 21.63
C ILE A 810 12.50 8.07 21.45
N ARG A 811 12.31 8.78 20.34
CA ARG A 811 11.10 9.57 20.06
C ARG A 811 9.95 8.74 19.49
N ASN A 812 10.23 7.56 18.96
CA ASN A 812 9.29 6.71 18.23
C ASN A 812 9.36 5.28 18.78
N SER A 813 8.22 4.65 19.08
CA SER A 813 8.19 3.28 19.62
C SER A 813 8.60 2.20 18.62
N LEU A 814 8.37 2.43 17.33
CA LEU A 814 8.67 1.52 16.22
C LEU A 814 9.14 2.34 15.01
N LEU A 815 10.01 1.76 14.18
CA LEU A 815 10.80 2.48 13.18
C LEU A 815 10.76 1.87 11.77
N VAL A 816 10.79 0.54 11.63
CA VAL A 816 11.08 -0.14 10.35
C VAL A 816 9.96 -1.12 10.01
N ALA A 817 9.33 -0.92 8.85
CA ALA A 817 8.22 -1.73 8.35
C ALA A 817 8.20 -1.76 6.81
N PRO A 818 8.85 -2.76 6.17
CA PRO A 818 8.88 -2.87 4.71
C PRO A 818 7.52 -3.24 4.10
N MET A 819 6.82 -2.22 3.59
CA MET A 819 5.49 -2.27 2.99
C MET A 819 5.51 -2.61 1.48
N PRO A 820 4.38 -2.99 0.84
CA PRO A 820 4.31 -3.15 -0.61
C PRO A 820 4.36 -1.77 -1.29
N THR A 821 5.23 -1.60 -2.28
CA THR A 821 5.49 -0.28 -2.90
C THR A 821 4.84 -0.10 -4.28
N ALA A 822 3.95 -1.00 -4.71
CA ALA A 822 3.28 -1.04 -6.03
C ALA A 822 3.15 0.30 -6.79
N SER A 823 2.59 1.35 -6.17
CA SER A 823 2.48 2.67 -6.81
C SER A 823 3.76 3.51 -6.73
N THR A 824 4.47 3.51 -5.60
CA THR A 824 5.63 4.39 -5.36
C THR A 824 6.90 3.89 -6.03
N SER A 825 7.12 2.57 -6.12
CA SER A 825 8.23 2.01 -6.92
C SER A 825 7.96 2.13 -8.41
N GLN A 826 6.70 2.02 -8.87
CA GLN A 826 6.37 2.37 -10.25
C GLN A 826 6.68 3.85 -10.58
N ILE A 827 6.42 4.79 -9.66
CA ILE A 827 6.78 6.20 -9.86
C ILE A 827 8.29 6.38 -9.99
N LEU A 828 9.10 5.72 -9.15
CA LEU A 828 10.56 5.85 -9.20
C LEU A 828 11.22 4.96 -10.28
N GLY A 829 10.47 4.06 -10.91
CA GLY A 829 10.96 3.13 -11.94
C GLY A 829 11.70 1.89 -11.40
N ASN A 830 11.43 1.50 -10.16
CA ASN A 830 12.06 0.39 -9.43
C ASN A 830 11.13 -0.84 -9.30
N ASN A 831 11.67 -2.03 -9.02
CA ASN A 831 10.90 -3.19 -8.60
C ASN A 831 10.26 -3.00 -7.21
N GLU A 832 9.23 -3.78 -6.90
CA GLU A 832 8.48 -3.66 -5.65
C GLU A 832 9.30 -4.11 -4.42
N CYS A 833 9.37 -3.24 -3.42
CA CYS A 833 9.93 -3.48 -2.09
C CYS A 833 11.23 -4.30 -2.08
N PHE A 834 11.20 -5.48 -1.43
CA PHE A 834 12.26 -6.47 -1.35
C PHE A 834 12.01 -7.69 -2.25
N GLU A 835 11.06 -7.62 -3.20
CA GLU A 835 10.68 -8.77 -4.03
C GLU A 835 11.68 -8.99 -5.19
N PRO A 836 11.92 -10.24 -5.62
CA PRO A 836 12.52 -10.53 -6.91
C PRO A 836 11.64 -10.06 -8.07
N TYR A 837 12.19 -9.99 -9.29
CA TYR A 837 11.37 -9.75 -10.48
C TYR A 837 10.40 -10.93 -10.71
N THR A 838 9.10 -10.62 -10.84
CA THR A 838 8.06 -11.63 -11.08
C THR A 838 8.07 -12.19 -12.50
N SER A 839 8.65 -11.43 -13.44
CA SER A 839 8.90 -11.80 -14.84
C SER A 839 9.89 -10.82 -15.46
N ASN A 840 10.72 -11.25 -16.42
CA ASN A 840 11.54 -10.32 -17.21
C ASN A 840 10.79 -9.67 -18.39
N ILE A 841 9.61 -10.18 -18.77
CA ILE A 841 8.70 -9.53 -19.73
C ILE A 841 7.26 -9.59 -19.22
N TYR A 842 6.55 -8.46 -19.20
CA TYR A 842 5.17 -8.38 -18.74
C TYR A 842 4.35 -7.35 -19.53
N SER A 843 3.04 -7.60 -19.67
CA SER A 843 2.11 -6.59 -20.23
C SER A 843 1.71 -5.58 -19.16
N ARG A 844 1.81 -4.28 -19.47
CA ARG A 844 1.19 -3.19 -18.70
C ARG A 844 -0.02 -2.64 -19.44
N ARG A 845 -1.18 -2.69 -18.79
CA ARG A 845 -2.40 -2.01 -19.22
C ARG A 845 -2.39 -0.54 -18.79
N VAL A 846 -2.48 0.37 -19.75
CA VAL A 846 -2.81 1.79 -19.54
C VAL A 846 -4.09 2.13 -20.29
N LEU A 847 -4.60 3.35 -20.17
CA LEU A 847 -5.88 3.74 -20.80
C LEU A 847 -5.85 3.67 -22.33
N SER A 848 -4.68 3.84 -22.94
CA SER A 848 -4.45 3.78 -24.38
C SER A 848 -4.08 2.39 -24.92
N GLY A 849 -3.96 1.36 -24.07
CA GLY A 849 -3.76 -0.02 -24.52
C GLY A 849 -2.87 -0.88 -23.64
N GLU A 850 -2.45 -2.02 -24.20
CA GLU A 850 -1.49 -2.94 -23.60
C GLU A 850 -0.08 -2.71 -24.15
N PHE A 851 0.89 -2.55 -23.26
CA PHE A 851 2.30 -2.30 -23.61
C PHE A 851 3.16 -3.44 -23.09
N VAL A 852 3.92 -4.09 -23.97
CA VAL A 852 4.92 -5.08 -23.56
C VAL A 852 6.11 -4.35 -22.94
N VAL A 853 6.39 -4.62 -21.67
CA VAL A 853 7.51 -4.05 -20.92
C VAL A 853 8.52 -5.15 -20.63
N VAL A 854 9.79 -4.88 -20.95
CA VAL A 854 10.93 -5.76 -20.65
C VAL A 854 11.64 -5.22 -19.42
N ASN A 855 12.26 -6.10 -18.62
CA ASN A 855 13.17 -5.73 -17.55
C ASN A 855 14.30 -4.85 -18.13
N LYS A 856 14.32 -3.56 -17.74
CA LYS A 856 15.25 -2.54 -18.23
C LYS A 856 16.72 -2.95 -18.12
N HIS A 857 17.08 -3.74 -17.10
CA HIS A 857 18.46 -4.18 -16.89
C HIS A 857 18.83 -5.31 -17.84
N LEU A 858 17.98 -6.34 -17.95
CA LEU A 858 18.19 -7.44 -18.91
C LEU A 858 18.26 -6.91 -20.34
N LEU A 859 17.31 -6.03 -20.70
CA LEU A 859 17.26 -5.44 -22.04
C LEU A 859 18.54 -4.67 -22.37
N HIS A 860 19.08 -3.91 -21.41
CA HIS A 860 20.36 -3.23 -21.55
C HIS A 860 21.50 -4.22 -21.79
N ASP A 861 21.70 -5.20 -20.90
CA ASP A 861 22.81 -6.16 -21.02
C ASP A 861 22.74 -6.98 -22.32
N LEU A 862 21.56 -7.44 -22.73
CA LEU A 862 21.36 -8.15 -24.01
C LEU A 862 21.61 -7.26 -25.25
N THR A 863 21.41 -5.94 -25.13
CA THR A 863 21.67 -4.98 -26.21
C THR A 863 23.16 -4.67 -26.31
N GLU A 864 23.84 -4.41 -25.19
CA GLU A 864 25.29 -4.20 -25.14
C GLU A 864 26.09 -5.43 -25.62
N MET A 865 25.53 -6.63 -25.44
CA MET A 865 26.06 -7.88 -25.99
C MET A 865 25.77 -8.08 -27.49
N GLY A 866 24.95 -7.24 -28.13
CA GLY A 866 24.55 -7.38 -29.53
C GLY A 866 23.62 -8.56 -29.84
N ILE A 867 23.05 -9.23 -28.82
CA ILE A 867 22.19 -10.41 -29.00
C ILE A 867 20.68 -10.11 -28.94
N TRP A 868 20.30 -8.91 -28.50
CA TRP A 868 18.88 -8.50 -28.46
C TRP A 868 18.26 -8.44 -29.87
N SER A 869 17.21 -9.22 -30.08
CA SER A 869 16.50 -9.31 -31.36
C SER A 869 15.01 -9.57 -31.16
N PRO A 870 14.14 -9.28 -32.16
CA PRO A 870 12.72 -9.64 -32.12
C PRO A 870 12.49 -11.15 -31.91
N ALA A 871 13.38 -11.99 -32.44
CA ALA A 871 13.32 -13.44 -32.25
C ALA A 871 13.62 -13.82 -30.79
N LEU A 872 14.70 -13.28 -30.20
CA LEU A 872 15.05 -13.50 -28.79
C LEU A 872 13.94 -13.02 -27.84
N LYS A 873 13.39 -11.83 -28.10
CA LYS A 873 12.21 -11.30 -27.38
C LYS A 873 11.02 -12.25 -27.42
N ASN A 874 10.65 -12.74 -28.61
CA ASN A 874 9.54 -13.69 -28.75
C ASN A 874 9.82 -15.01 -28.03
N ASN A 875 11.08 -15.45 -27.97
CA ASN A 875 11.50 -16.64 -27.22
C ASN A 875 11.36 -16.43 -25.69
N ILE A 876 11.74 -15.27 -25.15
CA ILE A 876 11.51 -14.92 -23.73
C ILE A 876 10.01 -14.82 -23.41
N ILE A 877 9.18 -14.34 -24.35
CA ILE A 877 7.71 -14.34 -24.19
C ILE A 877 7.15 -15.77 -24.18
N TYR A 878 7.65 -16.65 -25.06
CA TYR A 878 7.25 -18.06 -25.13
C TYR A 878 7.59 -18.84 -23.83
N GLU A 879 8.72 -18.50 -23.21
CA GLU A 879 9.18 -19.00 -21.92
C GLU A 879 8.62 -18.21 -20.70
N ASP A 880 7.48 -17.53 -20.86
CA ASP A 880 6.73 -16.84 -19.79
C ASP A 880 7.58 -15.83 -18.96
N GLY A 881 8.54 -15.19 -19.63
CA GLY A 881 9.49 -14.23 -19.07
C GLY A 881 10.76 -14.83 -18.48
N SER A 882 10.98 -16.14 -18.62
CA SER A 882 12.23 -16.81 -18.25
C SER A 882 13.34 -16.60 -19.30
N VAL A 883 14.58 -16.60 -18.83
CA VAL A 883 15.79 -16.67 -19.66
C VAL A 883 16.51 -18.02 -19.55
N GLN A 884 16.07 -18.92 -18.66
CA GLN A 884 16.86 -20.07 -18.23
C GLN A 884 17.08 -21.10 -19.35
N LYS A 885 16.10 -21.30 -20.24
CA LYS A 885 16.17 -22.28 -21.34
C LYS A 885 16.78 -21.72 -22.63
N ILE A 886 17.17 -20.46 -22.65
CA ILE A 886 17.63 -19.78 -23.87
C ILE A 886 19.14 -19.97 -24.00
N SER A 887 19.56 -20.80 -24.96
CA SER A 887 20.97 -21.11 -25.22
C SER A 887 21.81 -19.90 -25.64
N GLU A 888 21.17 -18.86 -26.18
CA GLU A 888 21.82 -17.63 -26.66
C GLU A 888 22.25 -16.69 -25.50
N ILE A 889 21.78 -16.92 -24.27
CA ILE A 889 22.08 -16.11 -23.09
C ILE A 889 23.12 -16.84 -22.20
N PRO A 890 24.23 -16.22 -21.78
CA PRO A 890 25.20 -16.79 -20.85
C PRO A 890 24.64 -17.17 -19.46
N ASP A 891 25.25 -18.16 -18.81
CA ASP A 891 24.74 -18.74 -17.56
C ASP A 891 24.87 -17.83 -16.32
N ASP A 892 25.84 -16.91 -16.32
CA ASP A 892 26.00 -15.85 -15.31
C ASP A 892 24.83 -14.84 -15.39
N LEU A 893 24.48 -14.39 -16.60
CA LEU A 893 23.29 -13.57 -16.84
C LEU A 893 22.00 -14.33 -16.53
N LYS A 894 21.89 -15.62 -16.87
CA LYS A 894 20.75 -16.44 -16.43
C LYS A 894 20.63 -16.49 -14.91
N ALA A 895 21.74 -16.58 -14.17
CA ALA A 895 21.72 -16.58 -12.72
C ALA A 895 21.23 -15.25 -12.13
N ILE A 896 21.68 -14.12 -12.68
CA ILE A 896 21.24 -12.76 -12.29
C ILE A 896 19.75 -12.55 -12.58
N TYR A 897 19.27 -12.99 -13.75
CA TYR A 897 17.91 -12.73 -14.24
C TYR A 897 16.90 -13.87 -13.98
N LYS A 898 17.13 -14.70 -12.95
CA LYS A 898 16.11 -15.61 -12.41
C LYS A 898 14.87 -14.83 -11.98
N THR A 899 13.71 -15.31 -12.39
CA THR A 899 12.41 -14.84 -11.92
C THR A 899 12.08 -15.42 -10.55
N VAL A 900 11.11 -14.81 -9.84
CA VAL A 900 10.64 -15.29 -8.53
C VAL A 900 10.16 -16.75 -8.51
N TRP A 901 9.75 -17.29 -9.66
CA TRP A 901 9.26 -18.66 -9.84
C TRP A 901 10.39 -19.69 -9.91
N GLU A 902 11.60 -19.23 -10.25
CA GLU A 902 12.82 -20.04 -10.38
C GLU A 902 13.67 -19.97 -9.10
N ILE A 903 13.48 -18.91 -8.31
CA ILE A 903 14.11 -18.72 -7.00
C ILE A 903 13.42 -19.61 -5.96
N LYS A 904 14.24 -20.36 -5.20
CA LYS A 904 13.77 -21.20 -4.09
C LYS A 904 13.11 -20.31 -3.02
N GLN A 905 11.80 -20.46 -2.82
CA GLN A 905 11.05 -19.68 -1.81
C GLN A 905 11.59 -19.83 -0.39
N LYS A 906 12.27 -20.94 -0.08
CA LYS A 906 12.99 -21.10 1.19
C LYS A 906 14.06 -20.02 1.38
N THR A 907 14.85 -19.72 0.35
CA THR A 907 15.86 -18.65 0.37
C THR A 907 15.22 -17.26 0.54
N VAL A 908 14.06 -17.03 -0.07
CA VAL A 908 13.30 -15.77 0.12
C VAL A 908 12.83 -15.63 1.58
N VAL A 909 12.42 -16.73 2.22
CA VAL A 909 12.08 -16.77 3.66
C VAL A 909 13.33 -16.59 4.53
N ASP A 910 14.47 -17.23 4.20
CA ASP A 910 15.72 -17.08 4.95
C ASP A 910 16.21 -15.61 4.90
N MET A 911 16.20 -14.95 3.73
CA MET A 911 16.50 -13.52 3.60
C MET A 911 15.51 -12.62 4.36
N ALA A 912 14.24 -13.03 4.47
CA ALA A 912 13.23 -12.34 5.27
C ALA A 912 13.51 -12.47 6.78
N VAL A 913 14.06 -13.59 7.22
CA VAL A 913 14.49 -13.84 8.61
C VAL A 913 15.71 -12.97 8.94
N ASP A 914 16.73 -12.94 8.07
CA ASP A 914 17.94 -12.15 8.27
C ASP A 914 17.64 -10.67 8.46
N ARG A 915 16.80 -10.09 7.58
CA ARG A 915 16.35 -8.69 7.74
C ARG A 915 15.37 -8.52 8.90
N GLY A 916 14.58 -9.54 9.24
CA GLY A 916 13.60 -9.54 10.33
C GLY A 916 14.22 -9.21 11.70
N CYS A 917 15.50 -9.56 11.87
CA CYS A 917 16.31 -9.25 13.05
C CYS A 917 16.54 -7.74 13.26
N TYR A 918 16.31 -6.92 12.23
CA TYR A 918 16.44 -5.46 12.23
C TYR A 918 15.11 -4.75 11.87
N ILE A 919 13.99 -5.47 11.94
CA ILE A 919 12.64 -4.96 11.66
C ILE A 919 11.80 -5.11 12.94
N ASP A 920 11.58 -3.98 13.64
CA ASP A 920 10.82 -3.93 14.88
C ASP A 920 9.30 -4.10 14.66
N GLN A 921 8.79 -3.77 13.46
CA GLN A 921 7.45 -4.13 12.99
C GLN A 921 7.47 -5.51 12.29
N SER A 922 6.96 -5.65 11.06
CA SER A 922 7.06 -6.85 10.21
C SER A 922 7.29 -6.43 8.74
N GLN A 923 7.07 -7.35 7.79
CA GLN A 923 7.31 -7.15 6.36
C GLN A 923 6.27 -7.90 5.51
N SER A 924 5.84 -7.30 4.39
CA SER A 924 4.77 -7.85 3.53
C SER A 924 5.25 -9.00 2.62
N LEU A 925 5.56 -10.16 3.19
CA LEU A 925 6.23 -11.26 2.49
C LEU A 925 5.29 -12.05 1.55
N ASN A 926 5.28 -11.74 0.25
CA ASN A 926 4.58 -12.57 -0.75
C ASN A 926 5.34 -13.86 -1.06
N ILE A 927 4.61 -14.98 -1.14
CA ILE A 927 5.13 -16.30 -1.51
C ILE A 927 4.65 -16.67 -2.91
N HIS A 928 5.57 -17.13 -3.76
CA HIS A 928 5.31 -17.49 -5.15
C HIS A 928 5.52 -18.98 -5.38
N MET A 929 4.46 -19.70 -5.76
CA MET A 929 4.52 -21.13 -6.08
C MET A 929 3.76 -21.40 -7.36
N ASP A 930 4.47 -21.77 -8.42
CA ASP A 930 3.89 -22.17 -9.71
C ASP A 930 2.85 -23.30 -9.53
N GLN A 931 3.32 -24.51 -9.22
CA GLN A 931 2.47 -25.62 -8.78
C GLN A 931 2.41 -25.70 -7.24
N ALA A 932 1.55 -24.87 -6.66
CA ALA A 932 1.25 -24.91 -5.23
C ALA A 932 0.55 -26.23 -4.84
N ASN A 933 1.08 -26.91 -3.83
CA ASN A 933 0.46 -28.09 -3.23
C ASN A 933 0.62 -28.08 -1.71
N SER A 934 -0.23 -28.84 -1.02
CA SER A 934 -0.29 -28.83 0.44
C SER A 934 1.05 -29.20 1.11
N GLY A 935 1.85 -30.08 0.51
CA GLY A 935 3.15 -30.49 1.06
C GLY A 935 4.20 -29.37 1.00
N LYS A 936 4.39 -28.76 -0.18
CA LYS A 936 5.30 -27.62 -0.37
C LYS A 936 4.90 -26.44 0.51
N LEU A 937 3.60 -26.11 0.55
CA LEU A 937 3.08 -24.98 1.32
C LEU A 937 3.16 -25.23 2.84
N THR A 938 2.91 -26.47 3.29
CA THR A 938 3.17 -26.87 4.69
C THR A 938 4.64 -26.69 5.05
N SER A 939 5.56 -27.25 4.25
CA SER A 939 6.99 -27.17 4.52
C SER A 939 7.49 -25.72 4.60
N LEU A 940 6.96 -24.82 3.77
CA LEU A 940 7.37 -23.42 3.78
C LEU A 940 6.80 -22.66 4.99
N HIS A 941 5.52 -22.84 5.32
CA HIS A 941 4.92 -22.21 6.51
C HIS A 941 5.57 -22.68 7.81
N PHE A 942 5.92 -23.96 7.92
CA PHE A 942 6.64 -24.47 9.08
C PHE A 942 8.09 -23.97 9.14
N HIS A 943 8.75 -23.76 8.00
CA HIS A 943 10.07 -23.14 7.94
C HIS A 943 10.01 -21.66 8.38
N ALA A 944 9.05 -20.88 7.85
CA ALA A 944 8.82 -19.49 8.25
C ALA A 944 8.52 -19.34 9.75
N TRP A 945 7.64 -20.21 10.29
CA TRP A 945 7.31 -20.24 11.71
C TRP A 945 8.50 -20.61 12.59
N SER A 946 9.20 -21.72 12.30
CA SER A 946 10.31 -22.22 13.13
C SER A 946 11.55 -21.32 13.08
N LYS A 947 11.73 -20.53 12.02
CA LYS A 947 12.70 -19.43 11.95
C LYS A 947 12.24 -18.15 12.66
N GLY A 948 11.01 -18.12 13.17
CA GLY A 948 10.47 -17.03 13.97
C GLY A 948 10.17 -15.76 13.18
N LEU A 949 9.70 -15.87 11.93
CA LEU A 949 9.08 -14.74 11.24
C LEU A 949 7.83 -14.25 11.98
N LYS A 950 7.52 -12.96 11.84
CA LYS A 950 6.28 -12.36 12.35
C LYS A 950 5.13 -12.58 11.34
N THR A 951 5.36 -12.19 10.09
CA THR A 951 4.50 -12.49 8.94
C THR A 951 5.14 -13.62 8.14
N GLY A 952 4.52 -14.80 8.14
CA GLY A 952 4.97 -15.95 7.34
C GLY A 952 4.55 -15.86 5.87
N MET A 953 3.40 -15.23 5.61
CA MET A 953 2.90 -15.01 4.26
C MET A 953 1.90 -13.85 4.22
N TYR A 954 2.12 -12.91 3.29
CA TYR A 954 1.12 -11.97 2.81
C TYR A 954 0.21 -12.69 1.79
N TYR A 955 0.42 -12.54 0.48
CA TYR A 955 -0.28 -13.38 -0.51
C TYR A 955 0.49 -14.66 -0.86
N LEU A 956 -0.26 -15.74 -1.10
CA LEU A 956 0.18 -16.80 -2.00
C LEU A 956 -0.11 -16.36 -3.45
N ARG A 957 0.92 -16.37 -4.30
CA ARG A 957 0.83 -16.16 -5.74
C ARG A 957 1.06 -17.48 -6.44
N THR A 958 0.13 -17.87 -7.32
CA THR A 958 0.22 -19.07 -8.15
C THR A 958 0.13 -18.70 -9.63
N ARG A 959 0.63 -19.58 -10.50
CA ARG A 959 0.43 -19.50 -11.95
C ARG A 959 -0.57 -20.58 -12.39
N ALA A 960 -1.28 -20.35 -13.49
CA ALA A 960 -2.11 -21.37 -14.12
C ALA A 960 -1.23 -22.32 -14.94
N ALA A 961 -1.54 -23.62 -14.94
CA ALA A 961 -0.76 -24.62 -15.66
C ALA A 961 -0.82 -24.49 -17.21
N ALA A 962 -1.73 -23.67 -17.74
CA ALA A 962 -1.82 -23.31 -19.14
C ALA A 962 -2.06 -21.80 -19.25
N ASP A 963 -1.20 -21.11 -19.99
CA ASP A 963 -1.28 -19.65 -20.18
C ASP A 963 -1.87 -19.31 -21.55
N ALA A 964 -2.90 -18.45 -21.58
CA ALA A 964 -3.63 -18.08 -22.78
C ALA A 964 -2.78 -17.21 -23.74
N ILE A 965 -1.70 -16.59 -23.25
CA ILE A 965 -0.81 -15.73 -24.04
C ILE A 965 -0.05 -16.53 -25.11
N LYS A 966 0.15 -17.84 -24.93
CA LYS A 966 0.87 -18.69 -25.89
C LYS A 966 0.18 -18.85 -27.25
N PHE A 967 -1.09 -18.43 -27.37
CA PHE A 967 -1.85 -18.45 -28.62
C PHE A 967 -1.61 -17.23 -29.52
N THR A 968 -0.93 -16.17 -29.08
CA THR A 968 -0.70 -14.94 -29.87
C THR A 968 0.72 -14.79 -30.43
N VAL A 969 1.64 -15.68 -30.07
CA VAL A 969 3.00 -15.73 -30.64
C VAL A 969 2.99 -16.58 -31.90
N ASP A 970 3.54 -16.08 -33.00
CA ASP A 970 3.69 -16.86 -34.23
C ASP A 970 4.71 -17.99 -34.01
N THR A 971 4.20 -19.21 -33.84
CA THR A 971 5.03 -20.40 -33.58
C THR A 971 5.72 -20.96 -34.81
N GLY A 972 5.45 -20.45 -36.03
CA GLY A 972 6.10 -20.90 -37.26
C GLY A 972 7.63 -20.75 -37.17
N PHE A 973 8.09 -19.53 -36.89
CA PHE A 973 9.51 -19.20 -36.74
C PHE A 973 10.25 -20.01 -35.66
N LEU A 974 9.56 -20.43 -34.59
CA LEU A 974 10.17 -21.25 -33.53
C LEU A 974 10.29 -22.73 -33.94
N LYS A 975 9.30 -23.25 -34.68
CA LYS A 975 9.31 -24.62 -35.20
C LYS A 975 10.37 -24.81 -36.29
N ASP A 976 10.50 -23.85 -37.21
CA ASP A 976 11.51 -23.91 -38.26
C ASP A 976 12.94 -23.91 -37.67
N LYS A 977 13.18 -23.10 -36.62
CA LYS A 977 14.49 -23.05 -35.91
C LYS A 977 14.75 -24.31 -35.06
N GLN A 978 13.72 -25.02 -34.60
CA GLN A 978 13.85 -26.34 -33.97
C GLN A 978 14.15 -27.42 -35.01
N GLN A 979 13.42 -27.46 -36.12
CA GLN A 979 13.65 -28.41 -37.21
C GLN A 979 15.02 -28.21 -37.87
N SER A 980 15.50 -26.98 -38.03
CA SER A 980 16.86 -26.72 -38.54
C SER A 980 17.93 -27.23 -37.58
N ARG A 981 17.76 -27.02 -36.27
CA ARG A 981 18.68 -27.55 -35.24
C ARG A 981 18.66 -29.08 -35.17
N GLU A 982 17.48 -29.71 -35.24
CA GLU A 982 17.37 -31.17 -35.27
C GLU A 982 17.99 -31.76 -36.55
N ALA A 983 17.87 -31.06 -37.69
CA ALA A 983 18.54 -31.44 -38.93
C ALA A 983 20.07 -31.29 -38.85
N GLU A 984 20.58 -30.17 -38.32
CA GLU A 984 22.03 -29.95 -38.12
C GLU A 984 22.63 -30.97 -37.15
N ASP A 985 21.94 -31.26 -36.04
CA ASP A 985 22.40 -32.21 -35.02
C ASP A 985 22.34 -33.67 -35.52
N LEU A 986 21.35 -34.01 -36.35
CA LEU A 986 21.31 -35.27 -37.09
C LEU A 986 22.43 -35.36 -38.13
N GLN A 987 22.70 -34.27 -38.85
CA GLN A 987 23.74 -34.22 -39.88
C GLN A 987 25.15 -34.29 -39.27
N ALA A 988 25.37 -33.69 -38.09
CA ALA A 988 26.60 -33.83 -37.30
C ALA A 988 26.81 -35.27 -36.81
N LYS A 989 25.74 -35.93 -36.34
CA LYS A 989 25.78 -37.36 -35.95
C LYS A 989 26.04 -38.27 -37.16
N MET A 990 25.42 -37.99 -38.31
CA MET A 990 25.69 -38.72 -39.56
C MET A 990 27.11 -38.48 -40.06
N ALA A 991 27.68 -37.28 -39.89
CA ALA A 991 29.07 -36.99 -40.20
C ALA A 991 30.05 -37.74 -39.27
N GLN A 992 29.75 -37.86 -37.97
CA GLN A 992 30.53 -38.70 -37.05
C GLN A 992 30.48 -40.19 -37.42
N VAL A 993 29.32 -40.69 -37.85
CA VAL A 993 29.16 -42.08 -38.33
C VAL A 993 29.87 -42.30 -39.68
N ALA A 994 29.86 -41.33 -40.59
CA ALA A 994 30.62 -41.41 -41.84
C ALA A 994 32.14 -41.37 -41.60
N CYS A 995 32.59 -40.56 -40.63
CA CYS A 995 33.99 -40.48 -40.25
C CYS A 995 34.50 -41.79 -39.61
N SER A 996 33.68 -42.44 -38.76
CA SER A 996 34.04 -43.73 -38.16
C SER A 996 33.95 -44.93 -39.12
N LEU A 997 33.24 -44.79 -40.24
CA LEU A 997 33.21 -45.81 -41.30
C LEU A 997 34.41 -45.70 -42.26
N ASN A 998 34.96 -44.51 -42.48
CA ASN A 998 36.07 -44.28 -43.41
C ASN A 998 37.46 -44.52 -42.82
N ASN A 999 37.67 -44.31 -41.50
CA ASN A 999 38.96 -44.55 -40.83
C ASN A 999 38.95 -45.83 -39.98
N ARG A 1000 38.81 -46.99 -40.65
CA ARG A 1000 38.75 -48.30 -39.96
C ARG A 1000 40.11 -48.88 -39.55
N GLU A 1001 41.23 -48.32 -40.02
CA GLU A 1001 42.58 -48.88 -39.78
C GLU A 1001 43.47 -48.06 -38.83
N ASP A 1002 43.17 -46.79 -38.54
CA ASP A 1002 44.04 -45.91 -37.72
C ASP A 1002 43.72 -45.89 -36.21
N CYS A 1003 42.72 -46.65 -35.73
CA CYS A 1003 42.25 -46.58 -34.34
C CYS A 1003 42.65 -47.81 -33.50
N LEU A 1004 43.96 -48.14 -33.50
CA LEU A 1004 44.58 -49.15 -32.64
C LEU A 1004 45.75 -48.60 -31.81
N ALA A 1005 45.56 -47.44 -31.18
CA ALA A 1005 46.45 -46.94 -30.13
C ALA A 1005 45.70 -46.08 -29.09
N CYS A 1006 46.11 -46.22 -27.82
CA CYS A 1006 45.69 -45.43 -26.64
C CYS A 1006 44.25 -45.63 -26.14
N GLY A 1007 44.11 -46.54 -25.17
CA GLY A 1007 43.05 -46.46 -24.16
C GLY A 1007 43.59 -45.87 -22.84
N SER A 1008 42.72 -45.16 -22.12
CA SER A 1008 42.79 -44.85 -20.69
C SER A 1008 41.41 -44.41 -20.19
#